data_AF-A0A2N3N5Y0-F1
#
_entry.id   AF-A0A2N3N5Y0-F1
#
_cell.length_a   1.000
_cell.length_b   1.000
_cell.length_c   1.000
_cell.angle_alpha   90.00
_cell.angle_beta   90.00
_cell.angle_gamma   90.00
#
_symmetry.space_group_name_H-M   'P 1'
#
loop_
_entity.id
_entity.type
_entity.pdbx_description
1 polymer ?
#
loop_
_entity_poly.entity_id
_entity_poly.type
_entity_poly.pdbx_seq_one_letter_code
_entity_poly.pdbx_strand_id
1 'polypeptide(L)'
;MSDRSSHCSLDWEWIYTDDVACNDNPEPHGPVSPFASPASSQHIVGARLGTEEVYRGDCVLLRAEASGPPWVAIIRHFMVDDRGQMAADFVWFSNEREIRNTAKKRVDFLPNEIYISLSSDVNPLDAIDGKASVVSFDRFSELYPSKKVPRRSPDVGKLFVCRRGLDMRTTVYTDEFVWEDIYRGVEDLDDLIEYVSKSTKGLHPASSKAAKERPLHDTTGQETPRVLTTPRKRRLSSSSPQRRENEFNEVYVHLEKAISNGSSNCIYISGTPGTGKTATVREVIRHLELAVEADELDDFIFVEINGMKITNPHQAYVILWEALKGDRVSPTQALDLLEREFSHPNPRRVSCVVLMDELDQLVTKNQSVMYNFFNWPSLKHSRLVVLAVANTMDLPERTLSNKISSRLGLTRIAFPGYTHDQLVQIIQSRLESVPSKIVEPDAVQFASRKVAAVSGDARRALDICRRAVELVEADQSPIIRGSAGPHGKSSRRIEHASTTVSISTIKRAINEATSNPTQHQIRCLPLISKLLLLAILDRIRRSRSMETTMADVTDEMTLMLKACSSQWEEEATGALMSLVPDSQVENNYQRGSLTPRSIGLGIAALDLEAAGIVILEEHAPSRPNKIRLAFSESDIRMALRDDHEIHRLGISL
;
A
#
# COMPACT_ATOMS: atom_id res chain seq x y z
N MET A 1 47.17 -38.65 9.99
CA MET A 1 47.19 -38.86 8.53
C MET A 1 45.81 -38.50 8.03
N SER A 2 45.77 -37.39 7.31
CA SER A 2 44.59 -36.67 6.83
C SER A 2 43.96 -37.40 5.65
N ASP A 3 42.71 -37.84 5.82
CA ASP A 3 41.85 -38.25 4.72
C ASP A 3 41.39 -37.02 3.94
N ARG A 4 41.80 -36.96 2.67
CA ARG A 4 41.26 -36.04 1.67
C ARG A 4 40.00 -36.67 1.09
N SER A 5 38.84 -36.35 1.64
CA SER A 5 37.57 -36.43 0.92
C SER A 5 37.38 -35.12 0.16
N SER A 6 37.67 -35.13 -1.13
CA SER A 6 37.33 -34.06 -2.08
C SER A 6 35.81 -34.00 -2.23
N HIS A 7 35.14 -33.23 -1.37
CA HIS A 7 33.88 -32.60 -1.70
C HIS A 7 34.18 -31.52 -2.75
N CYS A 8 33.96 -31.84 -4.02
CA CYS A 8 33.92 -30.86 -5.08
C CYS A 8 32.66 -30.03 -4.84
N SER A 9 32.80 -28.81 -4.29
CA SER A 9 31.74 -27.82 -4.33
C SER A 9 31.55 -27.48 -5.80
N LEU A 10 30.38 -27.84 -6.35
CA LEU A 10 29.97 -27.36 -7.66
C LEU A 10 29.58 -25.89 -7.43
N ASP A 11 30.53 -25.00 -7.66
CA ASP A 11 30.32 -23.56 -7.64
C ASP A 11 30.08 -23.10 -9.10
N TRP A 12 29.24 -22.08 -9.28
CA TRP A 12 28.98 -21.52 -10.59
C TRP A 12 30.24 -20.85 -11.17
N GLU A 13 30.45 -20.97 -12.49
CA GLU A 13 31.55 -20.32 -13.22
C GLU A 13 30.98 -19.40 -14.31
N TRP A 14 31.54 -18.19 -14.48
CA TRP A 14 31.14 -17.27 -15.54
C TRP A 14 31.65 -17.74 -16.91
N ILE A 15 30.80 -17.61 -17.93
CA ILE A 15 31.17 -17.79 -19.34
C ILE A 15 31.29 -16.40 -19.98
N TYR A 16 32.47 -16.09 -20.52
CA TYR A 16 32.74 -14.81 -21.18
C TYR A 16 32.67 -14.94 -22.70
N THR A 17 32.57 -13.80 -23.38
CA THR A 17 32.40 -13.71 -24.84
C THR A 17 33.56 -14.34 -25.63
N ASP A 18 34.78 -14.36 -25.09
CA ASP A 18 35.98 -14.90 -25.73
C ASP A 18 36.03 -16.45 -25.73
N ASP A 19 35.34 -17.10 -24.80
CA ASP A 19 35.33 -18.57 -24.65
C ASP A 19 34.49 -19.26 -25.74
N VAL A 20 33.53 -18.55 -26.33
CA VAL A 20 32.61 -19.07 -27.36
C VAL A 20 33.30 -19.20 -28.73
N ALA A 21 34.37 -18.43 -28.98
CA ALA A 21 35.06 -18.41 -30.27
C ALA A 21 36.15 -19.50 -30.43
N CYS A 22 36.47 -20.27 -29.38
CA CYS A 22 37.67 -21.12 -29.35
C CYS A 22 37.42 -22.63 -29.56
N ASN A 23 36.28 -23.06 -30.11
CA ASN A 23 35.97 -24.49 -30.28
C ASN A 23 36.02 -25.04 -31.72
N ASP A 24 36.60 -24.31 -32.68
CA ASP A 24 36.97 -24.85 -34.00
C ASP A 24 38.50 -24.81 -34.18
N ASN A 25 39.14 -25.98 -34.18
CA ASN A 25 40.60 -26.21 -34.39
C ASN A 25 40.90 -26.51 -35.89
N PRO A 26 42.18 -26.52 -36.37
CA PRO A 26 43.21 -25.47 -36.36
C PRO A 26 43.92 -25.31 -37.74
N GLU A 27 44.67 -24.22 -37.99
CA GLU A 27 45.93 -24.27 -38.77
C GLU A 27 46.77 -22.96 -38.61
N PRO A 28 48.11 -23.02 -38.59
CA PRO A 28 48.96 -21.89 -38.20
C PRO A 28 49.56 -21.17 -39.41
N HIS A 29 49.80 -19.85 -39.32
CA HIS A 29 51.00 -19.14 -39.86
C HIS A 29 50.85 -17.61 -39.72
N GLY A 30 51.81 -16.93 -39.07
CA GLY A 30 52.06 -15.49 -39.23
C GLY A 30 52.46 -14.73 -37.95
N PRO A 31 53.46 -13.83 -37.96
CA PRO A 31 54.16 -13.39 -36.75
C PRO A 31 53.46 -12.23 -36.01
N VAL A 32 53.63 -12.27 -34.69
CA VAL A 32 53.15 -11.34 -33.67
C VAL A 32 53.77 -9.95 -33.84
N SER A 33 52.96 -8.89 -33.67
CA SER A 33 53.43 -7.53 -33.36
C SER A 33 52.79 -7.04 -32.05
N PRO A 34 53.53 -6.35 -31.16
CA PRO A 34 53.08 -6.04 -29.81
C PRO A 34 52.59 -4.59 -29.72
N PHE A 35 51.28 -4.39 -29.67
CA PHE A 35 50.69 -3.16 -29.12
C PHE A 35 49.44 -3.52 -28.30
N ALA A 36 49.68 -3.79 -27.03
CA ALA A 36 48.64 -3.97 -26.03
C ALA A 36 48.01 -2.62 -25.66
N SER A 37 46.69 -2.54 -25.74
CA SER A 37 45.86 -1.54 -25.05
C SER A 37 45.16 -2.25 -23.89
N PRO A 38 45.17 -1.73 -22.65
CA PRO A 38 44.50 -2.42 -21.54
C PRO A 38 43.02 -2.02 -21.45
N ALA A 39 42.18 -3.00 -21.07
CA ALA A 39 40.76 -2.92 -20.70
C ALA A 39 39.70 -2.93 -21.82
N SER A 40 39.54 -4.08 -22.49
CA SER A 40 38.23 -4.49 -23.01
C SER A 40 37.40 -5.07 -21.86
N SER A 41 36.24 -4.48 -21.58
CA SER A 41 35.25 -4.98 -20.63
C SER A 41 34.77 -6.37 -21.06
N GLN A 42 35.24 -7.42 -20.38
CA GLN A 42 34.75 -8.78 -20.59
C GLN A 42 33.26 -8.85 -20.24
N HIS A 43 32.40 -9.08 -21.22
CA HIS A 43 30.95 -9.14 -21.03
C HIS A 43 30.57 -10.57 -20.66
N ILE A 44 29.90 -10.76 -19.53
CA ILE A 44 29.40 -12.06 -19.07
C ILE A 44 28.22 -12.46 -19.96
N VAL A 45 28.29 -13.63 -20.59
CA VAL A 45 27.28 -14.13 -21.55
C VAL A 45 26.49 -15.29 -20.96
N GLY A 46 27.08 -16.04 -20.02
CA GLY A 46 26.47 -17.21 -19.42
C GLY A 46 27.09 -17.58 -18.08
N ALA A 47 26.53 -18.61 -17.45
CA ALA A 47 27.10 -19.26 -16.29
C ALA A 47 27.00 -20.78 -16.42
N ARG A 48 28.00 -21.52 -15.91
CA ARG A 48 28.08 -22.98 -15.92
C ARG A 48 28.09 -23.53 -14.50
N LEU A 49 27.33 -24.59 -14.26
CA LEU A 49 27.37 -25.40 -13.05
C LEU A 49 27.53 -26.88 -13.44
N GLY A 50 28.76 -27.41 -13.34
CA GLY A 50 29.06 -28.78 -13.76
C GLY A 50 28.78 -28.99 -15.26
N THR A 51 27.75 -29.78 -15.61
CA THR A 51 27.33 -30.02 -17.01
C THR A 51 26.21 -29.10 -17.48
N GLU A 52 25.61 -28.29 -16.60
CA GLU A 52 24.52 -27.38 -16.96
C GLU A 52 25.05 -25.98 -17.29
N GLU A 53 24.67 -25.45 -18.46
CA GLU A 53 25.03 -24.12 -18.92
C GLU A 53 23.77 -23.30 -19.15
N VAL A 54 23.70 -22.10 -18.59
CA VAL A 54 22.62 -21.15 -18.80
C VAL A 54 23.16 -19.87 -19.44
N TYR A 55 22.46 -19.38 -20.44
CA TYR A 55 22.83 -18.17 -21.18
C TYR A 55 21.80 -17.07 -20.94
N ARG A 56 22.19 -15.82 -21.22
CA ARG A 56 21.25 -14.71 -21.28
C ARG A 56 20.12 -15.08 -22.25
N GLY A 57 18.87 -14.77 -21.91
CA GLY A 57 17.69 -15.12 -22.69
C GLY A 57 17.18 -16.57 -22.52
N ASP A 58 17.85 -17.44 -21.76
CA ASP A 58 17.27 -18.74 -21.46
C ASP A 58 16.06 -18.60 -20.53
N CYS A 59 14.99 -19.36 -20.82
CA CYS A 59 13.89 -19.57 -19.88
C CYS A 59 14.33 -20.64 -18.86
N VAL A 60 14.21 -20.33 -17.57
CA VAL A 60 14.67 -21.19 -16.47
C VAL A 60 13.60 -21.40 -15.42
N LEU A 61 13.73 -22.51 -14.70
CA LEU A 61 12.96 -22.85 -13.52
C LEU A 61 13.71 -22.41 -12.27
N LEU A 62 13.01 -21.78 -11.33
CA LEU A 62 13.55 -21.43 -10.03
C LEU A 62 12.82 -22.20 -8.92
N ARG A 63 13.59 -22.60 -7.90
CA ARG A 63 13.09 -23.35 -6.74
C ARG A 63 12.23 -22.47 -5.84
N ALA A 64 11.02 -22.92 -5.52
CA ALA A 64 10.15 -22.26 -4.55
C ALA A 64 10.57 -22.58 -3.10
N GLU A 65 10.58 -21.59 -2.21
CA GLU A 65 10.94 -21.77 -0.77
C GLU A 65 9.92 -22.62 0.02
N ALA A 66 8.70 -22.76 -0.49
CA ALA A 66 7.64 -23.60 0.05
C ALA A 66 7.21 -24.64 -1.00
N SER A 67 6.59 -25.75 -0.58
CA SER A 67 6.09 -26.87 -1.41
C SER A 67 5.01 -26.46 -2.43
N GLY A 68 5.37 -25.58 -3.36
CA GLY A 68 4.55 -25.00 -4.42
C GLY A 68 5.12 -25.34 -5.80
N PRO A 69 4.41 -24.97 -6.88
CA PRO A 69 4.91 -25.17 -8.24
C PRO A 69 6.19 -24.33 -8.48
N PRO A 70 7.13 -24.83 -9.31
CA PRO A 70 8.35 -24.09 -9.63
C PRO A 70 8.03 -22.79 -10.36
N TRP A 71 8.83 -21.75 -10.12
CA TRP A 71 8.68 -20.46 -10.79
C TRP A 71 9.40 -20.47 -12.12
N VAL A 72 8.86 -19.76 -13.11
CA VAL A 72 9.45 -19.68 -14.46
C VAL A 72 9.90 -18.24 -14.68
N ALA A 73 11.09 -18.06 -15.23
CA ALA A 73 11.63 -16.73 -15.55
C ALA A 73 12.54 -16.75 -16.77
N ILE A 74 12.83 -15.58 -17.34
CA ILE A 74 13.82 -15.36 -18.40
C ILE A 74 15.03 -14.63 -17.80
N ILE A 75 16.24 -15.10 -18.10
CA ILE A 75 17.47 -14.44 -17.67
C ILE A 75 17.71 -13.17 -18.51
N ARG A 76 17.66 -11.99 -17.87
CA ARG A 76 17.91 -10.71 -18.55
C ARG A 76 19.37 -10.32 -18.58
N HIS A 77 20.07 -10.40 -17.45
CA HIS A 77 21.46 -9.99 -17.32
C HIS A 77 22.12 -10.71 -16.14
N PHE A 78 23.41 -11.06 -16.27
CA PHE A 78 24.20 -11.67 -15.20
C PHE A 78 24.99 -10.61 -14.45
N MET A 79 24.96 -10.64 -13.12
CA MET A 79 25.65 -9.66 -12.28
C MET A 79 26.21 -10.31 -11.02
N VAL A 80 27.07 -9.57 -10.32
CA VAL A 80 27.48 -9.92 -8.96
C VAL A 80 26.61 -9.09 -8.01
N ASP A 81 25.99 -9.75 -7.02
CA ASP A 81 25.11 -9.08 -6.06
C ASP A 81 25.89 -8.26 -5.02
N ASP A 82 25.17 -7.53 -4.16
CA ASP A 82 25.73 -6.70 -3.09
C ASP A 82 26.58 -7.50 -2.06
N ARG A 83 26.50 -8.84 -2.07
CA ARG A 83 27.24 -9.76 -1.19
C ARG A 83 28.46 -10.38 -1.88
N GLY A 84 28.72 -10.04 -3.14
CA GLY A 84 29.81 -10.63 -3.92
C GLY A 84 29.47 -12.01 -4.49
N GLN A 85 28.21 -12.43 -4.47
CA GLN A 85 27.72 -13.72 -4.99
C GLN A 85 27.25 -13.58 -6.44
N MET A 86 27.36 -14.66 -7.22
CA MET A 86 26.88 -14.67 -8.61
C MET A 86 25.35 -14.68 -8.64
N ALA A 87 24.78 -13.72 -9.36
CA ALA A 87 23.34 -13.52 -9.47
C ALA A 87 22.93 -13.20 -10.90
N ALA A 88 21.63 -13.29 -11.17
CA ALA A 88 21.04 -12.85 -12.42
C ALA A 88 19.77 -12.05 -12.17
N ASP A 89 19.49 -11.10 -13.06
CA ASP A 89 18.22 -10.39 -13.14
C ASP A 89 17.24 -11.23 -13.97
N PHE A 90 16.07 -11.51 -13.41
CA PHE A 90 15.07 -12.44 -13.95
C PHE A 90 13.78 -11.70 -14.28
N VAL A 91 13.28 -11.83 -15.51
CA VAL A 91 11.93 -11.40 -15.88
C VAL A 91 10.96 -12.55 -15.64
N TRP A 92 9.96 -12.32 -14.79
CA TRP A 92 9.10 -13.39 -14.30
C TRP A 92 7.96 -13.76 -15.25
N PHE A 93 7.50 -14.99 -15.11
CA PHE A 93 6.18 -15.39 -15.54
C PHE A 93 5.27 -15.57 -14.32
N SER A 94 3.98 -15.33 -14.52
CA SER A 94 2.96 -15.48 -13.49
C SER A 94 1.89 -16.46 -13.91
N ASN A 95 1.46 -17.27 -12.96
CA ASN A 95 0.38 -18.22 -13.16
C ASN A 95 -0.98 -17.59 -12.85
N GLU A 96 -2.05 -18.18 -13.40
CA GLU A 96 -3.44 -17.84 -13.06
C GLU A 96 -3.71 -17.90 -11.53
N ARG A 97 -3.02 -18.75 -10.77
CA ARG A 97 -3.21 -18.83 -9.30
C ARG A 97 -2.61 -17.65 -8.52
N GLU A 98 -1.66 -16.93 -9.10
CA GLU A 98 -0.94 -15.82 -8.46
C GLU A 98 -1.65 -14.47 -8.64
N ILE A 99 -2.63 -14.40 -9.55
CA ILE A 99 -3.39 -13.19 -9.83
C ILE A 99 -4.38 -12.92 -8.69
N ARG A 100 -4.05 -11.95 -7.83
CA ARG A 100 -4.82 -11.60 -6.62
C ARG A 100 -6.21 -11.02 -6.90
N ASN A 101 -6.38 -10.32 -8.03
CA ASN A 101 -7.63 -9.63 -8.35
C ASN A 101 -8.62 -10.56 -9.06
N THR A 102 -9.39 -11.31 -8.30
CA THR A 102 -10.37 -12.27 -8.80
C THR A 102 -11.49 -11.66 -9.65
N ALA A 103 -11.75 -10.35 -9.53
CA ALA A 103 -12.81 -9.66 -10.28
C ALA A 103 -12.44 -9.32 -11.73
N LYS A 104 -11.14 -9.10 -12.01
CA LYS A 104 -10.61 -8.82 -13.36
C LYS A 104 -9.89 -10.02 -13.99
N LYS A 105 -9.72 -11.08 -13.20
CA LYS A 105 -9.14 -12.35 -13.62
C LYS A 105 -9.97 -12.94 -14.75
N ARG A 106 -9.30 -13.32 -15.85
CA ARG A 106 -10.00 -13.96 -16.96
C ARG A 106 -10.27 -15.44 -16.64
N VAL A 107 -11.34 -15.97 -17.24
CA VAL A 107 -11.79 -17.36 -17.03
C VAL A 107 -11.38 -18.30 -18.17
N ASP A 108 -10.68 -17.80 -19.19
CA ASP A 108 -10.29 -18.51 -20.43
C ASP A 108 -8.88 -19.12 -20.38
N PHE A 109 -8.37 -19.46 -19.18
CA PHE A 109 -7.01 -19.98 -19.01
C PHE A 109 -6.88 -21.47 -19.36
N LEU A 110 -5.73 -21.85 -19.92
CA LEU A 110 -5.40 -23.22 -20.30
C LEU A 110 -4.56 -23.92 -19.20
N PRO A 111 -4.57 -25.27 -19.14
CA PRO A 111 -3.65 -26.01 -18.28
C PRO A 111 -2.20 -25.78 -18.75
N ASN A 112 -1.32 -25.39 -17.82
CA ASN A 112 0.09 -25.02 -18.05
C ASN A 112 0.29 -23.67 -18.79
N GLU A 113 -0.71 -22.78 -18.76
CA GLU A 113 -0.57 -21.41 -19.27
C GLU A 113 0.11 -20.50 -18.26
N ILE A 114 1.10 -19.74 -18.72
CA ILE A 114 1.83 -18.73 -17.96
C ILE A 114 1.78 -17.39 -18.71
N TYR A 115 1.75 -16.30 -17.95
CA TYR A 115 1.73 -14.94 -18.48
C TYR A 115 3.05 -14.25 -18.20
N ILE A 116 3.68 -13.66 -19.21
CA ILE A 116 4.89 -12.86 -18.97
C ILE A 116 4.53 -11.61 -18.16
N SER A 117 5.12 -11.47 -16.98
CA SER A 117 4.95 -10.33 -16.09
C SER A 117 6.25 -9.53 -16.07
N LEU A 118 6.20 -8.29 -16.52
CA LEU A 118 7.38 -7.41 -16.64
C LEU A 118 8.04 -7.03 -15.30
N SER A 119 7.70 -7.71 -14.21
CA SER A 119 8.44 -7.68 -12.97
C SER A 119 9.80 -8.33 -13.17
N SER A 120 10.85 -7.61 -12.78
CA SER A 120 12.22 -8.10 -12.78
C SER A 120 12.76 -8.12 -11.35
N ASP A 121 13.34 -9.24 -10.91
CA ASP A 121 14.04 -9.33 -9.63
C ASP A 121 15.40 -10.03 -9.80
N VAL A 122 16.35 -9.66 -8.95
CA VAL A 122 17.68 -10.26 -8.92
C VAL A 122 17.69 -11.44 -7.93
N ASN A 123 18.06 -12.63 -8.40
CA ASN A 123 18.24 -13.81 -7.55
C ASN A 123 19.63 -14.44 -7.72
N PRO A 124 20.17 -15.10 -6.68
CA PRO A 124 21.40 -15.88 -6.80
C PRO A 124 21.23 -17.02 -7.82
N LEU A 125 22.31 -17.38 -8.52
CA LEU A 125 22.28 -18.47 -9.51
C LEU A 125 21.92 -19.83 -8.91
N ASP A 126 22.18 -20.02 -7.60
CA ASP A 126 21.80 -21.22 -6.84
C ASP A 126 20.29 -21.50 -6.81
N ALA A 127 19.47 -20.49 -7.13
CA ALA A 127 18.02 -20.64 -7.19
C ALA A 127 17.54 -21.39 -8.45
N ILE A 128 18.39 -21.53 -9.47
CA ILE A 128 18.06 -22.17 -10.75
C ILE A 128 17.98 -23.70 -10.58
N ASP A 129 16.85 -24.28 -10.95
CA ASP A 129 16.55 -25.73 -10.86
C ASP A 129 16.49 -26.40 -12.25
N GLY A 130 16.88 -25.69 -13.31
CA GLY A 130 17.03 -26.18 -14.68
C GLY A 130 16.40 -25.28 -15.75
N LYS A 131 16.44 -25.70 -17.03
CA LYS A 131 15.83 -24.97 -18.15
C LYS A 131 14.32 -25.25 -18.28
N ALA A 132 13.56 -24.22 -18.60
CA ALA A 132 12.14 -24.26 -18.96
C ALA A 132 11.97 -24.09 -20.47
N SER A 133 10.92 -24.68 -21.04
CA SER A 133 10.52 -24.49 -22.43
C SER A 133 9.18 -23.77 -22.48
N VAL A 134 9.15 -22.60 -23.10
CA VAL A 134 7.92 -21.82 -23.33
C VAL A 134 7.61 -21.82 -24.82
N VAL A 135 6.38 -22.17 -25.18
CA VAL A 135 5.92 -22.30 -26.58
C VAL A 135 4.55 -21.67 -26.77
N SER A 136 4.16 -21.41 -28.02
CA SER A 136 2.80 -21.02 -28.35
C SER A 136 1.82 -22.18 -28.22
N PHE A 137 0.53 -21.85 -28.16
CA PHE A 137 -0.53 -22.84 -28.06
C PHE A 137 -0.62 -23.76 -29.29
N ASP A 138 -0.35 -23.22 -30.49
CA ASP A 138 -0.41 -23.99 -31.73
C ASP A 138 0.72 -25.02 -31.75
N ARG A 139 1.95 -24.60 -31.39
CA ARG A 139 3.10 -25.49 -31.29
C ARG A 139 2.92 -26.55 -30.21
N PHE A 140 2.34 -26.18 -29.07
CA PHE A 140 1.98 -27.13 -28.02
C PHE A 140 0.94 -28.16 -28.50
N SER A 141 -0.05 -27.73 -29.28
CA SER A 141 -1.10 -28.60 -29.81
C SER A 141 -0.59 -29.58 -30.87
N GLU A 142 0.43 -29.19 -31.65
CA GLU A 142 1.14 -30.09 -32.57
C GLU A 142 1.94 -31.17 -31.83
N LEU A 143 2.66 -30.78 -30.78
CA LEU A 143 3.48 -31.69 -29.98
C LEU A 143 2.63 -32.65 -29.14
N TYR A 144 1.49 -32.16 -28.61
CA TYR A 144 0.56 -32.95 -27.82
C TYR A 144 -0.89 -32.74 -28.26
N PRO A 145 -1.36 -33.48 -29.28
CA PRO A 145 -2.74 -33.39 -29.78
C PRO A 145 -3.82 -33.68 -28.72
N SER A 146 -3.47 -34.36 -27.63
CA SER A 146 -4.33 -34.64 -26.47
C SER A 146 -4.52 -33.45 -25.52
N LYS A 147 -3.87 -32.30 -25.79
CA LYS A 147 -3.86 -31.07 -24.95
C LYS A 147 -3.40 -31.31 -23.50
N LYS A 148 -2.71 -32.43 -23.24
CA LYS A 148 -2.15 -32.80 -21.94
C LYS A 148 -0.81 -33.47 -22.14
N VAL A 149 0.21 -32.97 -21.45
CA VAL A 149 1.54 -33.57 -21.43
C VAL A 149 1.46 -34.92 -20.68
N PRO A 150 1.82 -36.05 -21.31
CA PRO A 150 1.78 -37.36 -20.66
C PRO A 150 2.73 -37.43 -19.47
N ARG A 151 2.26 -37.97 -18.32
CA ARG A 151 3.03 -38.09 -17.06
C ARG A 151 4.40 -38.80 -17.16
N ARG A 152 4.67 -39.50 -18.26
CA ARG A 152 5.94 -40.24 -18.51
C ARG A 152 6.91 -39.50 -19.44
N SER A 153 6.54 -38.34 -19.98
CA SER A 153 7.41 -37.55 -20.85
C SER A 153 8.39 -36.69 -20.03
N PRO A 154 9.60 -36.43 -20.54
CA PRO A 154 10.60 -35.59 -19.86
C PRO A 154 10.16 -34.12 -19.74
N ASP A 155 9.14 -33.72 -20.50
CA ASP A 155 8.63 -32.34 -20.60
C ASP A 155 7.60 -32.00 -19.51
N VAL A 156 7.21 -32.98 -18.68
CA VAL A 156 6.26 -32.77 -17.57
C VAL A 156 6.86 -31.82 -16.54
N GLY A 157 6.23 -30.66 -16.37
CA GLY A 157 6.68 -29.62 -15.43
C GLY A 157 7.78 -28.70 -15.96
N LYS A 158 8.22 -28.90 -17.20
CA LYS A 158 9.22 -28.04 -17.87
C LYS A 158 8.65 -27.28 -19.07
N LEU A 159 7.56 -27.77 -19.67
CA LEU A 159 6.89 -27.15 -20.82
C LEU A 159 5.69 -26.29 -20.41
N PHE A 160 5.70 -25.03 -20.82
CA PHE A 160 4.65 -24.05 -20.54
C PHE A 160 4.17 -23.37 -21.82
N VAL A 161 2.93 -22.87 -21.78
CA VAL A 161 2.32 -22.14 -22.89
C VAL A 161 2.20 -20.67 -22.52
N CYS A 162 2.70 -19.76 -23.37
CA CYS A 162 2.49 -18.33 -23.21
C CYS A 162 1.75 -17.76 -24.41
N ARG A 163 0.59 -17.16 -24.17
CA ARG A 163 -0.27 -16.53 -25.20
C ARG A 163 -0.40 -15.02 -25.01
N ARG A 164 -0.13 -14.49 -23.81
CA ARG A 164 -0.41 -13.10 -23.42
C ARG A 164 0.60 -12.63 -22.37
N GLY A 165 0.85 -11.32 -22.34
CA GLY A 165 1.52 -10.63 -21.25
C GLY A 165 0.52 -10.05 -20.24
N LEU A 166 0.98 -9.85 -19.00
CA LEU A 166 0.16 -9.37 -17.89
C LEU A 166 0.91 -8.30 -17.09
N ASP A 167 0.25 -7.16 -16.84
CA ASP A 167 0.66 -6.26 -15.76
C ASP A 167 -0.04 -6.69 -14.46
N MET A 168 0.73 -7.28 -13.54
CA MET A 168 0.21 -7.76 -12.25
C MET A 168 -0.41 -6.65 -11.39
N ARG A 169 0.03 -5.39 -11.53
CA ARG A 169 -0.46 -4.27 -10.72
C ARG A 169 -1.84 -3.79 -11.18
N THR A 170 -2.07 -3.76 -12.49
CA THR A 170 -3.31 -3.23 -13.08
C THR A 170 -4.29 -4.32 -13.52
N THR A 171 -3.81 -5.57 -13.59
CA THR A 171 -4.53 -6.74 -14.10
C THR A 171 -5.02 -6.52 -15.54
N VAL A 172 -4.16 -5.91 -16.36
CA VAL A 172 -4.38 -5.67 -17.79
C VAL A 172 -3.59 -6.71 -18.58
N TYR A 173 -4.26 -7.39 -19.49
CA TYR A 173 -3.68 -8.42 -20.36
C TYR A 173 -3.43 -7.84 -21.75
N THR A 174 -2.38 -8.30 -22.42
CA THR A 174 -2.20 -8.03 -23.85
C THR A 174 -3.19 -8.83 -24.70
N ASP A 175 -3.27 -8.47 -25.98
CA ASP A 175 -3.88 -9.35 -26.97
C ASP A 175 -3.08 -10.64 -27.13
N GLU A 176 -3.73 -11.66 -27.70
CA GLU A 176 -3.11 -12.96 -27.96
C GLU A 176 -2.01 -12.82 -29.01
N PHE A 177 -0.87 -13.44 -28.73
CA PHE A 177 0.25 -13.49 -29.65
C PHE A 177 0.87 -14.88 -29.72
N VAL A 178 1.58 -15.14 -30.82
CA VAL A 178 2.37 -16.34 -31.03
C VAL A 178 3.74 -16.12 -30.41
N TRP A 179 4.11 -16.96 -29.43
CA TRP A 179 5.35 -16.82 -28.67
C TRP A 179 6.60 -16.77 -29.57
N GLU A 180 6.68 -17.67 -30.56
CA GLU A 180 7.82 -17.79 -31.47
C GLU A 180 7.98 -16.62 -32.44
N ASP A 181 6.94 -15.78 -32.60
CA ASP A 181 6.99 -14.58 -33.43
C ASP A 181 7.58 -13.38 -32.69
N ILE A 182 7.53 -13.38 -31.35
CA ILE A 182 8.01 -12.26 -30.52
C ILE A 182 9.31 -12.62 -29.80
N TYR A 183 9.55 -13.90 -29.53
CA TYR A 183 10.73 -14.33 -28.79
C TYR A 183 11.42 -15.53 -29.44
N ARG A 184 12.57 -15.31 -30.08
CA ARG A 184 13.42 -16.37 -30.66
C ARG A 184 14.78 -16.50 -29.96
N GLY A 185 15.13 -15.53 -29.12
CA GLY A 185 16.37 -15.55 -28.35
C GLY A 185 16.68 -14.22 -27.68
N VAL A 186 17.96 -14.05 -27.32
CA VAL A 186 18.47 -12.92 -26.53
C VAL A 186 18.24 -11.56 -27.19
N GLU A 187 18.36 -11.52 -28.52
CA GLU A 187 18.24 -10.29 -29.31
C GLU A 187 16.82 -9.71 -29.26
N ASP A 188 15.80 -10.56 -29.14
CA ASP A 188 14.38 -10.16 -29.12
C ASP A 188 13.87 -9.85 -27.69
N LEU A 189 14.70 -10.03 -26.65
CA LEU A 189 14.27 -9.90 -25.26
C LEU A 189 13.80 -8.48 -24.92
N ASP A 190 14.56 -7.47 -25.36
CA ASP A 190 14.20 -6.08 -25.11
C ASP A 190 12.95 -5.67 -25.92
N ASP A 191 12.76 -6.23 -27.12
CA ASP A 191 11.57 -6.02 -27.96
C ASP A 191 10.32 -6.66 -27.35
N LEU A 192 10.42 -7.87 -26.80
CA LEU A 192 9.35 -8.53 -26.04
C LEU A 192 8.92 -7.68 -24.84
N ILE A 193 9.89 -7.17 -24.07
CA ILE A 193 9.61 -6.31 -22.90
C ILE A 193 8.90 -5.03 -23.35
N GLU A 194 9.37 -4.41 -24.44
CA GLU A 194 8.77 -3.19 -24.98
C GLU A 194 7.36 -3.43 -25.50
N TYR A 195 7.13 -4.53 -26.23
CA TYR A 195 5.82 -4.93 -26.74
C TYR A 195 4.80 -5.13 -25.62
N VAL A 196 5.15 -5.91 -24.59
CA VAL A 196 4.29 -6.15 -23.44
C VAL A 196 4.04 -4.84 -22.69
N SER A 197 5.05 -3.98 -22.55
CA SER A 197 4.92 -2.68 -21.86
C SER A 197 3.98 -1.73 -22.61
N LYS A 198 4.11 -1.64 -23.93
CA LYS A 198 3.25 -0.82 -24.79
C LYS A 198 1.81 -1.33 -24.79
N SER A 199 1.63 -2.65 -24.87
CA SER A 199 0.32 -3.28 -24.96
C SER A 199 -0.44 -3.32 -23.62
N THR A 200 0.27 -3.26 -22.48
CA THR A 200 -0.35 -3.21 -21.13
C THR A 200 -0.49 -1.79 -20.57
N LYS A 201 0.17 -0.78 -21.16
CA LYS A 201 -0.06 0.64 -20.86
C LYS A 201 -1.43 1.09 -21.40
N GLY A 202 -2.47 0.94 -20.58
CA GLY A 202 -3.76 1.59 -20.82
C GLY A 202 -3.57 3.10 -21.05
N LEU A 203 -4.26 3.65 -22.06
CA LEU A 203 -4.23 5.05 -22.50
C LEU A 203 -4.02 6.07 -21.35
N HIS A 204 -2.78 6.55 -21.19
CA HIS A 204 -2.41 7.90 -20.77
C HIS A 204 -0.94 8.18 -21.19
N PRO A 205 -0.58 9.45 -21.50
CA PRO A 205 0.54 9.77 -22.37
C PRO A 205 1.91 9.52 -21.73
N ALA A 206 2.84 9.08 -22.57
CA ALA A 206 4.21 8.79 -22.24
C ALA A 206 4.96 10.00 -21.69
N SER A 207 5.56 9.83 -20.50
CA SER A 207 6.83 10.46 -20.15
C SER A 207 7.88 9.36 -20.18
N SER A 208 8.61 9.27 -21.28
CA SER A 208 9.94 8.67 -21.29
C SER A 208 10.76 9.34 -22.38
N LYS A 209 11.76 10.07 -21.89
CA LYS A 209 12.88 10.70 -22.59
C LYS A 209 13.38 9.80 -23.73
N ALA A 210 13.45 10.36 -24.94
CA ALA A 210 14.37 9.91 -25.96
C ALA A 210 15.33 11.06 -26.24
N ALA A 211 16.60 10.83 -25.89
CA ALA A 211 17.71 11.60 -26.42
C ALA A 211 17.69 11.51 -27.95
N LYS A 212 17.77 12.65 -28.63
CA LYS A 212 18.24 12.68 -30.01
C LYS A 212 18.98 13.97 -30.28
N GLU A 213 20.12 13.76 -30.92
CA GLU A 213 21.15 14.69 -31.31
C GLU A 213 20.59 15.79 -32.23
N ARG A 214 21.25 16.96 -32.19
CA ARG A 214 21.04 18.06 -33.13
C ARG A 214 21.37 17.57 -34.55
N PRO A 215 20.60 18.02 -35.56
CA PRO A 215 21.18 19.05 -36.41
C PRO A 215 20.22 20.18 -36.79
N LEU A 216 20.86 21.32 -37.05
CA LEU A 216 20.44 22.59 -37.68
C LEU A 216 19.19 22.51 -38.58
N HIS A 217 18.24 23.45 -38.44
CA HIS A 217 17.57 24.00 -39.63
C HIS A 217 16.98 25.40 -39.46
N ASP A 218 17.02 26.08 -40.59
CA ASP A 218 16.64 27.44 -40.92
C ASP A 218 15.11 27.67 -40.97
N THR A 219 14.73 28.91 -40.66
CA THR A 219 13.52 29.71 -40.90
C THR A 219 12.15 29.17 -41.39
N THR A 220 11.11 29.86 -40.85
CA THR A 220 9.78 30.24 -41.41
C THR A 220 8.53 29.33 -41.29
N GLY A 221 7.57 29.78 -40.45
CA GLY A 221 6.28 30.34 -40.91
C GLY A 221 5.02 29.45 -41.03
N GLN A 222 3.96 29.89 -40.32
CA GLN A 222 2.51 29.84 -40.63
C GLN A 222 1.57 28.71 -40.10
N GLU A 223 0.67 29.18 -39.22
CA GLU A 223 -0.80 29.05 -39.18
C GLU A 223 -1.55 27.71 -38.96
N THR A 224 -2.48 27.78 -38.00
CA THR A 224 -3.49 26.80 -37.56
C THR A 224 -4.61 26.55 -38.59
N PRO A 225 -5.41 25.47 -38.43
CA PRO A 225 -6.79 25.71 -37.99
C PRO A 225 -7.38 24.66 -36.99
N ARG A 226 -8.40 25.12 -36.24
CA ARG A 226 -9.18 24.45 -35.18
C ARG A 226 -10.24 23.48 -35.74
N VAL A 227 -10.50 22.35 -35.03
CA VAL A 227 -11.84 21.68 -34.96
C VAL A 227 -12.10 21.14 -33.54
N LEU A 228 -13.37 21.21 -33.14
CA LEU A 228 -13.97 21.14 -31.80
C LEU A 228 -14.34 19.72 -31.27
N THR A 229 -13.99 19.48 -30.00
CA THR A 229 -14.72 18.82 -28.86
C THR A 229 -15.41 17.44 -28.96
N THR A 230 -15.19 16.60 -27.93
CA THR A 230 -16.22 16.17 -26.95
C THR A 230 -15.59 15.82 -25.57
N PRO A 231 -16.32 15.93 -24.44
CA PRO A 231 -15.74 16.07 -23.11
C PRO A 231 -15.80 14.77 -22.28
N ARG A 232 -14.68 14.31 -21.73
CA ARG A 232 -14.69 13.23 -20.72
C ARG A 232 -13.76 13.51 -19.55
N LYS A 233 -14.40 13.99 -18.47
CA LYS A 233 -14.03 13.77 -17.06
C LYS A 233 -12.61 14.19 -16.67
N ARG A 234 -12.38 15.51 -16.66
CA ARG A 234 -11.29 16.16 -15.93
C ARG A 234 -11.47 15.85 -14.43
N ARG A 235 -10.76 14.85 -13.90
CA ARG A 235 -10.50 14.79 -12.45
C ARG A 235 -9.56 15.95 -12.13
N LEU A 236 -10.14 17.13 -11.89
CA LEU A 236 -9.48 18.22 -11.17
C LEU A 236 -9.39 17.85 -9.70
N SER A 237 -8.44 17.02 -9.33
CA SER A 237 -8.09 16.83 -7.93
C SER A 237 -7.03 17.85 -7.52
N SER A 238 -7.45 19.11 -7.40
CA SER A 238 -6.90 20.14 -6.49
C SER A 238 -7.43 21.51 -6.92
N SER A 239 -8.73 21.77 -6.68
CA SER A 239 -9.17 23.15 -6.57
C SER A 239 -8.35 23.79 -5.45
N SER A 240 -7.57 24.81 -5.82
CA SER A 240 -6.79 25.71 -4.97
C SER A 240 -7.22 25.69 -3.51
N PRO A 241 -6.33 25.45 -2.53
CA PRO A 241 -6.62 25.80 -1.16
C PRO A 241 -6.57 27.33 -1.05
N GLN A 242 -7.57 28.01 -1.61
CA GLN A 242 -7.91 29.35 -1.16
C GLN A 242 -8.09 29.23 0.36
N ARG A 243 -7.44 30.10 1.14
CA ARG A 243 -7.60 30.29 2.61
C ARG A 243 -6.56 29.65 3.54
N ARG A 244 -5.32 29.51 3.07
CA ARG A 244 -4.08 29.57 3.88
C ARG A 244 -3.19 30.70 3.37
N GLU A 245 -3.77 31.85 3.06
CA GLU A 245 -3.07 32.91 2.31
C GLU A 245 -1.88 33.47 3.10
N ASN A 246 -2.00 33.58 4.42
CA ASN A 246 -0.91 34.06 5.27
C ASN A 246 0.26 33.08 5.26
N GLU A 247 0.00 31.79 5.51
CA GLU A 247 1.04 30.77 5.52
C GLU A 247 1.61 30.52 4.11
N PHE A 248 0.78 30.60 3.07
CA PHE A 248 1.20 30.54 1.68
C PHE A 248 2.17 31.68 1.35
N ASN A 249 1.79 32.92 1.67
CA ASN A 249 2.62 34.10 1.43
C ASN A 249 3.92 34.03 2.24
N GLU A 250 3.88 33.52 3.47
CA GLU A 250 5.07 33.36 4.30
C GLU A 250 6.06 32.36 3.68
N VAL A 251 5.59 31.18 3.25
CA VAL A 251 6.43 30.18 2.57
C VAL A 251 6.93 30.72 1.23
N TYR A 252 6.07 31.37 0.44
CA TYR A 252 6.41 31.94 -0.87
C TYR A 252 7.51 32.99 -0.74
N VAL A 253 7.34 33.99 0.12
CA VAL A 253 8.31 35.08 0.32
C VAL A 253 9.66 34.55 0.81
N HIS A 254 9.68 33.52 1.66
CA HIS A 254 10.94 32.92 2.11
C HIS A 254 11.65 32.14 0.99
N LEU A 255 10.90 31.39 0.17
CA LEU A 255 11.46 30.63 -0.94
C LEU A 255 11.95 31.55 -2.06
N GLU A 256 11.14 32.54 -2.45
CA GLU A 256 11.49 33.55 -3.45
C GLU A 256 12.80 34.26 -3.07
N LYS A 257 12.90 34.77 -1.83
CA LYS A 257 14.13 35.40 -1.31
C LYS A 257 15.33 34.46 -1.27
N ALA A 258 15.12 33.17 -1.00
CA ALA A 258 16.21 32.20 -0.96
C ALA A 258 16.74 31.90 -2.36
N ILE A 259 15.84 31.74 -3.33
CA ILE A 259 16.16 31.49 -4.73
C ILE A 259 16.85 32.72 -5.34
N SER A 260 16.27 33.92 -5.20
CA SER A 260 16.79 35.16 -5.78
C SER A 260 18.18 35.55 -5.22
N ASN A 261 18.42 35.30 -3.93
CA ASN A 261 19.70 35.61 -3.31
C ASN A 261 20.72 34.47 -3.44
N GLY A 262 20.33 33.33 -4.02
CA GLY A 262 21.13 32.11 -4.04
C GLY A 262 21.54 31.65 -2.63
N SER A 263 20.66 31.88 -1.65
CA SER A 263 20.89 31.60 -0.24
C SER A 263 20.40 30.20 0.10
N SER A 264 21.18 29.48 0.89
CA SER A 264 20.74 28.25 1.53
C SER A 264 19.89 28.58 2.75
N ASN A 265 18.75 27.92 2.90
CA ASN A 265 17.86 28.12 4.05
C ASN A 265 17.15 26.81 4.42
N CYS A 266 16.64 26.72 5.65
CA CYS A 266 15.78 25.62 6.03
C CYS A 266 14.49 26.18 6.65
N ILE A 267 13.36 25.65 6.22
CA ILE A 267 12.04 26.05 6.71
C ILE A 267 11.39 24.81 7.30
N TYR A 268 10.92 24.96 8.53
CA TYR A 268 10.24 23.88 9.24
C TYR A 268 8.74 24.17 9.30
N ILE A 269 7.95 23.28 8.71
CA ILE A 269 6.50 23.38 8.63
C ILE A 269 5.89 22.28 9.47
N SER A 270 5.10 22.67 10.46
CA SER A 270 4.51 21.74 11.43
C SER A 270 3.00 21.94 11.52
N GLY A 271 2.27 20.90 11.88
CA GLY A 271 0.83 20.99 12.13
C GLY A 271 0.16 19.64 12.16
N THR A 272 -1.05 19.55 12.69
CA THR A 272 -1.80 18.28 12.74
C THR A 272 -2.05 17.73 11.32
N PRO A 273 -2.24 16.42 11.15
CA PRO A 273 -2.56 15.85 9.84
C PRO A 273 -3.85 16.45 9.27
N GLY A 274 -3.93 16.53 7.94
CA GLY A 274 -5.14 17.03 7.27
C GLY A 274 -5.33 18.55 7.26
N THR A 275 -4.34 19.31 7.76
CA THR A 275 -4.28 20.78 7.75
C THR A 275 -3.86 21.41 6.41
N GLY A 276 -3.56 20.60 5.39
CA GLY A 276 -3.22 21.09 4.04
C GLY A 276 -1.76 21.54 3.83
N LYS A 277 -0.83 21.21 4.75
CA LYS A 277 0.61 21.56 4.66
C LYS A 277 1.22 21.22 3.29
N THR A 278 1.25 19.94 2.93
CA THR A 278 1.86 19.46 1.68
C THR A 278 1.14 20.00 0.45
N ALA A 279 -0.18 20.23 0.52
CA ALA A 279 -0.93 20.83 -0.59
C ALA A 279 -0.56 22.30 -0.80
N THR A 280 -0.37 23.05 0.29
CA THR A 280 0.05 24.46 0.24
C THR A 280 1.47 24.58 -0.30
N VAL A 281 2.40 23.74 0.17
CA VAL A 281 3.79 23.76 -0.30
C VAL A 281 3.90 23.44 -1.79
N ARG A 282 3.21 22.38 -2.27
CA ARG A 282 3.22 22.06 -3.70
C ARG A 282 2.64 23.19 -4.55
N GLU A 283 1.63 23.89 -4.05
CA GLU A 283 1.05 25.04 -4.75
C GLU A 283 2.03 26.22 -4.79
N VAL A 284 2.75 26.49 -3.70
CA VAL A 284 3.82 27.53 -3.69
C VAL A 284 4.89 27.20 -4.73
N ILE A 285 5.36 25.96 -4.77
CA ILE A 285 6.35 25.51 -5.77
C ILE A 285 5.82 25.68 -7.19
N ARG A 286 4.56 25.29 -7.45
CA ARG A 286 3.91 25.49 -8.75
C ARG A 286 3.87 26.96 -9.16
N HIS A 287 3.62 27.87 -8.21
CA HIS A 287 3.66 29.31 -8.46
C HIS A 287 5.08 29.84 -8.73
N LEU A 288 6.09 29.29 -8.07
CA LEU A 288 7.50 29.63 -8.33
C LEU A 288 7.97 29.10 -9.69
N GLU A 289 7.57 27.87 -10.07
CA GLU A 289 7.85 27.31 -11.40
C GLU A 289 7.25 28.19 -12.51
N LEU A 290 6.02 28.69 -12.32
CA LEU A 290 5.41 29.62 -13.26
C LEU A 290 6.16 30.97 -13.34
N ALA A 291 6.73 31.45 -12.23
CA ALA A 291 7.54 32.66 -12.23
C ALA A 291 8.90 32.45 -12.92
N VAL A 292 9.48 31.24 -12.83
CA VAL A 292 10.65 30.85 -13.62
C VAL A 292 10.32 30.78 -15.11
N GLU A 293 9.17 30.20 -15.48
CA GLU A 293 8.70 30.19 -16.88
C GLU A 293 8.46 31.61 -17.43
N ALA A 294 8.09 32.55 -16.57
CA ALA A 294 7.91 33.97 -16.89
C ALA A 294 9.24 34.77 -16.88
N ASP A 295 10.37 34.13 -16.64
CA ASP A 295 11.72 34.74 -16.56
C ASP A 295 11.84 35.81 -15.44
N GLU A 296 11.02 35.69 -14.38
CA GLU A 296 11.06 36.57 -13.19
C GLU A 296 12.00 36.04 -12.10
N LEU A 297 12.30 34.73 -12.09
CA LEU A 297 13.15 34.04 -11.11
C LEU A 297 14.18 33.14 -11.78
N ASP A 298 15.30 32.92 -11.09
CA ASP A 298 16.33 31.97 -11.50
C ASP A 298 15.83 30.52 -11.50
N ASP A 299 16.36 29.71 -12.42
CA ASP A 299 16.11 28.27 -12.46
C ASP A 299 16.40 27.60 -11.10
N PHE A 300 15.56 26.65 -10.71
CA PHE A 300 15.77 25.81 -9.54
C PHE A 300 15.37 24.36 -9.79
N ILE A 301 16.01 23.44 -9.07
CA ILE A 301 15.68 22.02 -9.10
C ILE A 301 14.77 21.71 -7.91
N PHE A 302 13.58 21.15 -8.18
CA PHE A 302 12.67 20.70 -7.14
C PHE A 302 12.76 19.18 -6.93
N VAL A 303 12.90 18.74 -5.67
CA VAL A 303 12.97 17.33 -5.29
C VAL A 303 12.00 17.04 -4.14
N GLU A 304 11.07 16.10 -4.35
CA GLU A 304 10.14 15.66 -3.31
C GLU A 304 10.58 14.31 -2.72
N ILE A 305 10.82 14.28 -1.42
CA ILE A 305 11.18 13.11 -0.61
C ILE A 305 10.06 12.89 0.40
N ASN A 306 9.26 11.84 0.23
CA ASN A 306 8.20 11.50 1.19
C ASN A 306 8.67 10.37 2.11
N GLY A 307 8.62 10.61 3.42
CA GLY A 307 9.06 9.68 4.45
C GLY A 307 8.27 8.38 4.52
N MET A 308 6.97 8.39 4.19
CA MET A 308 6.13 7.18 4.13
C MET A 308 6.40 6.30 2.91
N LYS A 309 6.96 6.86 1.83
CA LYS A 309 7.33 6.09 0.62
C LYS A 309 8.66 5.35 0.79
N ILE A 310 9.45 5.71 1.79
CA ILE A 310 10.82 5.23 1.98
C ILE A 310 10.83 4.15 3.08
N THR A 311 11.36 2.98 2.77
CA THR A 311 11.49 1.89 3.75
C THR A 311 12.73 2.03 4.64
N ASN A 312 13.85 2.49 4.07
CA ASN A 312 15.08 2.78 4.78
C ASN A 312 15.44 4.26 4.64
N PRO A 313 15.55 5.03 5.75
CA PRO A 313 15.85 6.47 5.72
C PRO A 313 17.09 6.86 4.92
N HIS A 314 18.10 5.98 4.82
CA HIS A 314 19.31 6.25 4.04
C HIS A 314 19.03 6.33 2.52
N GLN A 315 17.92 5.75 2.03
CA GLN A 315 17.51 5.89 0.63
C GLN A 315 17.17 7.33 0.25
N ALA A 316 16.88 8.21 1.22
CA ALA A 316 16.65 9.64 0.96
C ALA A 316 17.87 10.30 0.28
N TYR A 317 19.09 9.84 0.57
CA TYR A 317 20.31 10.33 -0.08
C TYR A 317 20.38 9.94 -1.56
N VAL A 318 19.95 8.71 -1.88
CA VAL A 318 19.94 8.21 -3.26
C VAL A 318 18.95 9.01 -4.09
N ILE A 319 17.74 9.25 -3.56
CA ILE A 319 16.70 10.03 -4.24
C ILE A 319 17.19 11.46 -4.51
N LEU A 320 17.86 12.10 -3.54
CA LEU A 320 18.41 13.44 -3.73
C LEU A 320 19.52 13.45 -4.78
N TRP A 321 20.44 12.49 -4.74
CA TRP A 321 21.55 12.42 -5.70
C TRP A 321 21.07 12.14 -7.13
N GLU A 322 20.13 11.21 -7.28
CA GLU A 322 19.49 10.90 -8.57
C GLU A 322 18.80 12.13 -9.16
N ALA A 323 18.12 12.94 -8.34
CA ALA A 323 17.47 14.15 -8.82
C ALA A 323 18.47 15.26 -9.22
N LEU A 324 19.65 15.32 -8.59
CA LEU A 324 20.66 16.34 -8.87
C LEU A 324 21.55 16.00 -10.08
N LYS A 325 21.95 14.73 -10.25
CA LYS A 325 22.93 14.31 -11.29
C LYS A 325 22.36 13.31 -12.29
N GLY A 326 21.26 12.63 -11.99
CA GLY A 326 20.66 11.60 -12.84
C GLY A 326 21.21 10.19 -12.63
N ASP A 327 22.16 10.00 -11.70
CA ASP A 327 22.81 8.71 -11.45
C ASP A 327 22.27 8.05 -10.18
N ARG A 328 22.13 6.73 -10.20
CA ARG A 328 21.81 5.92 -9.00
C ARG A 328 23.08 5.31 -8.43
N VAL A 329 23.29 5.51 -7.13
CA VAL A 329 24.44 4.99 -6.39
C VAL A 329 23.98 4.41 -5.05
N SER A 330 24.88 3.69 -4.38
CA SER A 330 24.58 3.14 -3.05
C SER A 330 24.36 4.27 -2.01
N PRO A 331 23.58 4.05 -0.93
CA PRO A 331 23.25 5.10 0.03
C PRO A 331 24.45 5.73 0.75
N THR A 332 25.50 4.94 1.04
CA THR A 332 26.74 5.42 1.66
C THR A 332 27.54 6.26 0.68
N GLN A 333 27.67 5.81 -0.57
CA GLN A 333 28.35 6.55 -1.62
C GLN A 333 27.59 7.85 -1.96
N ALA A 334 26.25 7.82 -1.99
CA ALA A 334 25.41 9.00 -2.19
C ALA A 334 25.70 10.08 -1.13
N LEU A 335 25.85 9.67 0.13
CA LEU A 335 26.14 10.60 1.22
C LEU A 335 27.47 11.33 1.00
N ASP A 336 28.55 10.59 0.74
CA ASP A 336 29.89 11.16 0.52
C ASP A 336 29.91 12.10 -0.69
N LEU A 337 29.19 11.72 -1.76
CA LEU A 337 29.07 12.52 -2.97
C LEU A 337 28.27 13.82 -2.73
N LEU A 338 27.16 13.74 -1.99
CA LEU A 338 26.35 14.91 -1.62
C LEU A 338 27.13 15.86 -0.70
N GLU A 339 27.85 15.34 0.29
CA GLU A 339 28.69 16.14 1.18
C GLU A 339 29.78 16.87 0.40
N ARG A 340 30.45 16.17 -0.53
CA ARG A 340 31.45 16.77 -1.40
C ARG A 340 30.82 17.83 -2.31
N GLU A 341 29.68 17.54 -2.93
CA GLU A 341 28.98 18.49 -3.78
C GLU A 341 28.62 19.76 -2.98
N PHE A 342 27.93 19.66 -1.85
CA PHE A 342 27.51 20.84 -1.09
C PHE A 342 28.66 21.61 -0.42
N SER A 343 29.80 20.97 -0.17
CA SER A 343 30.99 21.61 0.42
C SER A 343 31.84 22.35 -0.61
N HIS A 344 31.96 21.83 -1.84
CA HIS A 344 32.77 22.46 -2.86
C HIS A 344 32.05 23.65 -3.52
N PRO A 345 32.74 24.80 -3.69
CA PRO A 345 32.17 25.96 -4.36
C PRO A 345 32.04 25.69 -5.86
N ASN A 346 30.81 25.75 -6.37
CA ASN A 346 30.53 25.70 -7.80
C ASN A 346 29.71 26.95 -8.20
N PRO A 347 30.29 27.92 -8.93
CA PRO A 347 29.60 29.17 -9.26
C PRO A 347 28.41 28.97 -10.21
N ARG A 348 28.41 27.88 -11.00
CA ARG A 348 27.32 27.50 -11.92
C ARG A 348 26.22 26.65 -11.26
N ARG A 349 26.24 26.51 -9.94
CA ARG A 349 25.25 25.71 -9.22
C ARG A 349 23.88 26.37 -9.26
N VAL A 350 22.90 25.63 -9.75
CA VAL A 350 21.47 25.96 -9.70
C VAL A 350 20.96 25.75 -8.27
N SER A 351 20.04 26.59 -7.80
CA SER A 351 19.42 26.45 -6.49
C SER A 351 18.62 25.15 -6.40
N CYS A 352 18.74 24.39 -5.31
CA CYS A 352 18.01 23.14 -5.11
C CYS A 352 17.00 23.30 -3.98
N VAL A 353 15.73 23.02 -4.26
CA VAL A 353 14.64 23.03 -3.28
C VAL A 353 14.22 21.59 -3.01
N VAL A 354 14.47 21.13 -1.78
CA VAL A 354 14.14 19.78 -1.34
C VAL A 354 12.95 19.83 -0.38
N LEU A 355 11.85 19.17 -0.75
CA LEU A 355 10.70 18.94 0.11
C LEU A 355 10.81 17.59 0.80
N MET A 356 11.01 17.62 2.12
CA MET A 356 10.94 16.45 2.99
C MET A 356 9.54 16.37 3.62
N ASP A 357 8.66 15.58 3.02
CA ASP A 357 7.29 15.35 3.49
C ASP A 357 7.24 14.19 4.50
N GLU A 358 6.38 14.30 5.52
CA GLU A 358 6.27 13.31 6.61
C GLU A 358 7.64 12.99 7.26
N LEU A 359 8.40 14.04 7.60
CA LEU A 359 9.73 13.94 8.18
C LEU A 359 9.77 13.10 9.46
N ASP A 360 8.67 13.09 10.23
CA ASP A 360 8.52 12.29 11.46
C ASP A 360 8.68 10.78 11.22
N GLN A 361 8.46 10.31 10.00
CA GLN A 361 8.64 8.90 9.62
C GLN A 361 10.10 8.54 9.35
N LEU A 362 10.95 9.53 9.04
CA LEU A 362 12.38 9.34 8.80
C LEU A 362 13.21 9.36 10.10
N VAL A 363 12.54 9.54 11.26
CA VAL A 363 13.18 9.59 12.57
C VAL A 363 13.57 8.19 13.02
N THR A 364 14.87 7.91 13.05
CA THR A 364 15.44 6.68 13.62
C THR A 364 16.12 6.96 14.95
N LYS A 365 16.54 5.90 15.66
CA LYS A 365 17.34 6.01 16.90
C LYS A 365 18.65 6.78 16.69
N ASN A 366 19.26 6.63 15.51
CA ASN A 366 20.56 7.23 15.20
C ASN A 366 20.45 8.65 14.60
N GLN A 367 19.26 9.06 14.14
CA GLN A 367 18.92 10.42 13.68
C GLN A 367 19.86 11.05 12.63
N SER A 368 20.76 10.28 12.02
CA SER A 368 21.84 10.76 11.16
C SER A 368 21.34 11.41 9.87
N VAL A 369 20.28 10.85 9.28
CA VAL A 369 19.66 11.38 8.06
C VAL A 369 19.16 12.80 8.26
N MET A 370 18.33 13.03 9.27
CA MET A 370 17.82 14.37 9.55
C MET A 370 18.94 15.35 9.85
N TYR A 371 19.95 14.94 10.63
CA TYR A 371 21.09 15.79 10.93
C TYR A 371 21.80 16.28 9.66
N ASN A 372 22.10 15.38 8.71
CA ASN A 372 22.80 15.73 7.48
C ASN A 372 21.98 16.68 6.59
N PHE A 373 20.70 16.39 6.38
CA PHE A 373 19.81 17.25 5.60
C PHE A 373 19.66 18.66 6.20
N PHE A 374 19.66 18.81 7.52
CA PHE A 374 19.63 20.13 8.17
C PHE A 374 20.99 20.81 8.27
N ASN A 375 22.09 20.06 8.17
CA ASN A 375 23.43 20.61 8.22
C ASN A 375 23.87 21.16 6.85
N TRP A 376 23.49 20.54 5.74
CA TRP A 376 23.91 20.97 4.40
C TRP A 376 23.50 22.41 4.01
N PRO A 377 22.30 22.91 4.36
CA PRO A 377 21.97 24.32 4.15
C PRO A 377 22.86 25.30 4.90
N SER A 378 23.57 24.85 5.94
CA SER A 378 24.50 25.73 6.68
C SER A 378 25.87 25.90 6.00
N LEU A 379 26.15 25.11 4.97
CA LEU A 379 27.35 25.26 4.17
C LEU A 379 27.21 26.48 3.23
N LYS A 380 28.23 27.35 3.22
CA LYS A 380 28.20 28.64 2.52
C LYS A 380 27.94 28.56 1.00
N HIS A 381 28.22 27.41 0.39
CA HIS A 381 28.15 27.22 -1.05
C HIS A 381 27.09 26.20 -1.48
N SER A 382 26.25 25.71 -0.56
CA SER A 382 25.33 24.61 -0.89
C SER A 382 24.19 25.01 -1.83
N ARG A 383 23.73 26.27 -1.80
CA ARG A 383 22.53 26.75 -2.53
C ARG A 383 21.35 25.78 -2.38
N LEU A 384 21.19 25.24 -1.17
CA LEU A 384 20.22 24.21 -0.84
C LEU A 384 19.15 24.79 0.10
N VAL A 385 17.90 24.65 -0.30
CA VAL A 385 16.73 25.02 0.51
C VAL A 385 16.00 23.76 0.92
N VAL A 386 15.89 23.52 2.23
CA VAL A 386 15.21 22.34 2.78
C VAL A 386 13.88 22.74 3.40
N LEU A 387 12.80 22.25 2.81
CA LEU A 387 11.43 22.36 3.30
C LEU A 387 11.08 21.08 4.09
N ALA A 388 11.07 21.16 5.41
CA ALA A 388 10.72 20.04 6.27
C ALA A 388 9.26 20.11 6.70
N VAL A 389 8.43 19.15 6.30
CA VAL A 389 7.02 19.05 6.70
C VAL A 389 6.85 17.89 7.70
N ALA A 390 6.37 18.20 8.89
CA ALA A 390 6.15 17.24 9.96
C ALA A 390 4.80 17.43 10.67
N ASN A 391 4.35 16.41 11.40
CA ASN A 391 3.08 16.47 12.13
C ASN A 391 3.18 17.14 13.51
N THR A 392 4.39 17.21 14.08
CA THR A 392 4.59 17.70 15.45
C THR A 392 5.43 18.98 15.47
N MET A 393 5.19 19.85 16.45
CA MET A 393 5.94 21.09 16.64
C MET A 393 7.33 20.81 17.25
N ASP A 394 7.39 19.84 18.15
CA ASP A 394 8.54 19.62 19.04
C ASP A 394 9.59 18.66 18.45
N LEU A 395 9.36 18.15 17.23
CA LEU A 395 10.28 17.20 16.60
C LEU A 395 11.72 17.72 16.55
N PRO A 396 11.99 18.98 16.15
CA PRO A 396 13.35 19.50 16.07
C PRO A 396 14.02 19.60 17.44
N GLU A 397 13.26 19.85 18.50
CA GLU A 397 13.79 20.00 19.86
C GLU A 397 14.06 18.65 20.53
N ARG A 398 13.23 17.65 20.24
CA ARG A 398 13.37 16.30 20.81
C ARG A 398 14.42 15.44 20.10
N THR A 399 14.63 15.68 18.81
CA THR A 399 15.38 14.76 17.94
C THR A 399 16.60 15.36 17.27
N LEU A 400 16.83 16.67 17.38
CA LEU A 400 18.01 17.31 16.80
C LEU A 400 18.87 17.94 17.89
N SER A 401 20.16 18.07 17.59
CA SER A 401 21.09 18.78 18.48
C SER A 401 20.69 20.24 18.70
N ASN A 402 20.99 20.80 19.88
CA ASN A 402 20.69 22.19 20.25
C ASN A 402 21.19 23.23 19.21
N LYS A 403 22.28 22.93 18.50
CA LYS A 403 22.84 23.81 17.46
C LYS A 403 21.98 23.88 16.20
N ILE A 404 21.29 22.80 15.83
CA ILE A 404 20.43 22.75 14.63
C ILE A 404 19.02 23.22 14.98
N SER A 405 18.50 22.81 16.14
CA SER A 405 17.19 23.25 16.63
C SER A 405 17.11 24.78 16.79
N SER A 406 18.18 25.42 17.29
CA SER A 406 18.26 26.89 17.41
C SER A 406 18.17 27.61 16.05
N ARG A 407 18.74 27.03 14.98
CA ARG A 407 18.67 27.60 13.62
C ARG A 407 17.30 27.40 13.00
N LEU A 408 16.75 26.19 13.14
CA LEU A 408 15.39 25.86 12.72
C LEU A 408 14.32 26.64 13.48
N GLY A 409 14.64 27.19 14.66
CA GLY A 409 13.74 28.00 15.48
C GLY A 409 13.35 29.35 14.85
N LEU A 410 14.16 29.89 13.93
CA LEU A 410 13.94 31.22 13.33
C LEU A 410 12.97 31.20 12.13
N THR A 411 12.72 30.03 11.55
CA THR A 411 11.96 29.83 10.30
C THR A 411 10.93 28.71 10.45
N ARG A 412 10.23 28.70 11.60
CA ARG A 412 9.14 27.74 11.87
C ARG A 412 7.79 28.33 11.49
N ILE A 413 7.07 27.62 10.63
CA ILE A 413 5.72 27.99 10.20
C ILE A 413 4.74 26.94 10.74
N ALA A 414 3.89 27.36 11.67
CA ALA A 414 2.90 26.49 12.28
C ALA A 414 1.59 26.55 11.50
N PHE A 415 1.09 25.38 11.10
CA PHE A 415 -0.22 25.20 10.47
C PHE A 415 -1.24 24.77 11.55
N PRO A 416 -2.01 25.71 12.12
CA PRO A 416 -3.07 25.37 13.08
C PRO A 416 -4.18 24.53 12.42
N GLY A 417 -5.00 23.87 13.23
CA GLY A 417 -6.24 23.24 12.74
C GLY A 417 -7.16 24.26 12.06
N TYR A 418 -7.95 23.82 11.08
CA TYR A 418 -8.87 24.73 10.39
C TYR A 418 -9.96 25.23 11.33
N THR A 419 -10.23 26.53 11.25
CA THR A 419 -11.38 27.15 11.91
C THR A 419 -12.68 26.72 11.23
N HIS A 420 -13.80 26.87 11.94
CA HIS A 420 -15.10 26.51 11.37
C HIS A 420 -15.43 27.29 10.09
N ASP A 421 -15.08 28.58 10.02
CA ASP A 421 -15.30 29.43 8.85
C ASP A 421 -14.46 28.96 7.66
N GLN A 422 -13.20 28.62 7.89
CA GLN A 422 -12.32 28.05 6.86
C GLN A 422 -12.87 26.71 6.35
N LEU A 423 -13.35 25.83 7.23
CA LEU A 423 -13.96 24.55 6.82
C LEU A 423 -15.24 24.75 6.00
N VAL A 424 -16.12 25.68 6.38
CA VAL A 424 -17.33 26.02 5.61
C VAL A 424 -16.93 26.44 4.20
N GLN A 425 -15.97 27.34 4.07
CA GLN A 425 -15.51 27.84 2.79
C GLN A 425 -14.82 26.78 1.93
N ILE A 426 -14.05 25.87 2.55
CA ILE A 426 -13.44 24.71 1.85
C ILE A 426 -14.53 23.79 1.29
N ILE A 427 -15.54 23.46 2.08
CA ILE A 427 -16.65 22.59 1.65
C ILE A 427 -17.45 23.28 0.54
N GLN A 428 -17.75 24.58 0.68
CA GLN A 428 -18.46 25.36 -0.34
C GLN A 428 -17.70 25.41 -1.66
N SER A 429 -16.40 25.69 -1.65
CA SER A 429 -15.57 25.69 -2.86
C SER A 429 -15.57 24.34 -3.59
N ARG A 430 -15.67 23.23 -2.84
CA ARG A 430 -15.81 21.90 -3.43
C ARG A 430 -17.21 21.66 -4.00
N LEU A 431 -18.25 22.17 -3.34
CA LEU A 431 -19.65 22.06 -3.77
C LEU A 431 -19.98 22.95 -4.98
N GLU A 432 -19.27 24.07 -5.18
CA GLU A 432 -19.42 24.93 -6.36
C GLU A 432 -19.17 24.19 -7.68
N SER A 433 -18.34 23.14 -7.64
CA SER A 433 -18.08 22.29 -8.80
C SER A 433 -19.27 21.39 -9.18
N VAL A 434 -20.31 21.32 -8.35
CA VAL A 434 -21.50 20.48 -8.54
C VAL A 434 -22.72 21.36 -8.86
N PRO A 435 -23.39 21.17 -10.01
CA PRO A 435 -24.45 22.06 -10.50
C PRO A 435 -25.79 21.96 -9.74
N SER A 436 -25.88 21.20 -8.65
CA SER A 436 -27.10 21.02 -7.85
C SER A 436 -26.83 21.33 -6.37
N LYS A 437 -27.72 22.10 -5.73
CA LYS A 437 -27.72 22.35 -4.28
C LYS A 437 -28.16 21.07 -3.55
N ILE A 438 -27.26 20.09 -3.49
CA ILE A 438 -27.48 18.80 -2.82
C ILE A 438 -27.39 18.97 -1.30
N VAL A 439 -26.68 19.98 -0.79
CA VAL A 439 -26.45 20.15 0.65
C VAL A 439 -27.00 21.49 1.13
N GLU A 440 -27.76 21.46 2.22
CA GLU A 440 -28.24 22.68 2.88
C GLU A 440 -27.06 23.46 3.50
N PRO A 441 -27.03 24.81 3.37
CA PRO A 441 -25.93 25.61 3.93
C PRO A 441 -25.83 25.49 5.46
N ASP A 442 -26.97 25.36 6.15
CA ASP A 442 -27.01 25.18 7.61
C ASP A 442 -26.41 23.83 8.03
N ALA A 443 -26.57 22.81 7.20
CA ALA A 443 -25.97 21.50 7.40
C ALA A 443 -24.44 21.57 7.26
N VAL A 444 -23.92 22.32 6.28
CA VAL A 444 -22.47 22.57 6.12
C VAL A 444 -21.90 23.32 7.33
N GLN A 445 -22.60 24.34 7.84
CA GLN A 445 -22.19 25.06 9.05
C GLN A 445 -22.15 24.15 10.27
N PHE A 446 -23.17 23.30 10.45
CA PHE A 446 -23.23 22.35 11.55
C PHE A 446 -22.08 21.33 11.50
N ALA A 447 -21.82 20.75 10.32
CA ALA A 447 -20.70 19.82 10.10
C ALA A 447 -19.36 20.49 10.43
N SER A 448 -19.14 21.69 9.91
CA SER A 448 -17.88 22.43 10.06
C SER A 448 -17.60 22.79 11.53
N ARG A 449 -18.62 23.26 12.27
CA ARG A 449 -18.47 23.56 13.71
C ARG A 449 -18.14 22.32 14.52
N LYS A 450 -18.79 21.18 14.23
CA LYS A 450 -18.52 19.92 14.94
C LYS A 450 -17.12 19.38 14.66
N VAL A 451 -16.67 19.43 13.41
CA VAL A 451 -15.32 18.97 13.05
C VAL A 451 -14.24 19.89 13.59
N ALA A 452 -14.42 21.21 13.53
CA ALA A 452 -13.50 22.19 14.11
C ALA A 452 -13.33 22.00 15.63
N ALA A 453 -14.41 21.68 16.35
CA ALA A 453 -14.36 21.47 17.80
C ALA A 453 -13.61 20.19 18.21
N VAL A 454 -13.59 19.15 17.36
CA VAL A 454 -12.97 17.85 17.68
C VAL A 454 -11.55 17.73 17.12
N SER A 455 -11.35 18.11 15.86
CA SER A 455 -10.11 17.78 15.13
C SER A 455 -9.57 18.90 14.25
N GLY A 456 -10.43 19.75 13.67
CA GLY A 456 -10.01 20.79 12.72
C GLY A 456 -9.37 20.25 11.43
N ASP A 457 -9.67 19.01 11.04
CA ASP A 457 -9.15 18.34 9.84
C ASP A 457 -10.13 18.47 8.66
N ALA A 458 -9.64 18.99 7.53
CA ALA A 458 -10.44 19.16 6.32
C ALA A 458 -10.80 17.84 5.62
N ARG A 459 -9.96 16.80 5.72
CA ARG A 459 -10.24 15.47 5.17
C ARG A 459 -11.46 14.87 5.86
N ARG A 460 -11.44 14.85 7.20
CA ARG A 460 -12.59 14.39 8.01
C ARG A 460 -13.86 15.17 7.71
N ALA A 461 -13.79 16.49 7.53
CA ALA A 461 -14.95 17.30 7.19
C ALA A 461 -15.58 16.89 5.85
N LEU A 462 -14.74 16.67 4.83
CA LEU A 462 -15.18 16.21 3.51
C LEU A 462 -15.70 14.77 3.55
N ASP A 463 -15.09 13.89 4.34
CA ASP A 463 -15.53 12.51 4.50
C ASP A 463 -16.90 12.41 5.17
N ILE A 464 -17.17 13.25 6.18
CA ILE A 464 -18.50 13.35 6.82
C ILE A 464 -19.55 13.83 5.81
N CYS A 465 -19.23 14.86 5.00
CA CYS A 465 -20.14 15.34 3.96
C CYS A 465 -20.39 14.26 2.89
N ARG A 466 -19.35 13.55 2.46
CA ARG A 466 -19.47 12.43 1.53
C ARG A 466 -20.36 11.34 2.11
N ARG A 467 -20.13 10.93 3.36
CA ARG A 467 -20.94 9.92 4.03
C ARG A 467 -22.40 10.35 4.16
N ALA A 468 -22.66 11.62 4.45
CA ALA A 468 -24.02 12.14 4.50
C ALA A 468 -24.74 12.05 3.15
N VAL A 469 -24.04 12.27 2.03
CA VAL A 469 -24.59 12.06 0.67
C VAL A 469 -24.87 10.58 0.43
N GLU A 470 -23.93 9.69 0.75
CA GLU A 470 -24.11 8.23 0.62
C GLU A 470 -25.32 7.72 1.42
N LEU A 471 -25.58 8.32 2.59
CA LEU A 471 -26.75 8.00 3.42
C LEU A 471 -28.08 8.44 2.79
N VAL A 472 -28.12 9.59 2.11
CA VAL A 472 -29.30 10.03 1.35
C VAL A 472 -29.51 9.13 0.13
N GLU A 473 -28.43 8.79 -0.58
CA GLU A 473 -28.48 7.89 -1.73
C GLU A 473 -28.96 6.48 -1.34
N ALA A 474 -28.51 5.95 -0.21
CA ALA A 474 -28.94 4.66 0.32
C ALA A 474 -30.45 4.65 0.64
N ASP A 475 -30.95 5.72 1.27
CA ASP A 475 -32.37 5.89 1.57
C ASP A 475 -33.23 6.06 0.30
N GLN A 476 -32.61 6.48 -0.82
CA GLN A 476 -33.24 6.60 -2.14
C GLN A 476 -33.18 5.34 -3.00
N SER A 477 -32.40 4.33 -2.61
CA SER A 477 -32.43 3.05 -3.31
C SER A 477 -33.88 2.53 -3.28
N PRO A 478 -34.50 2.32 -4.46
CA PRO A 478 -35.92 2.02 -4.49
C PRO A 478 -36.08 0.66 -3.84
N ILE A 479 -36.70 0.65 -2.66
CA ILE A 479 -37.35 -0.55 -2.17
C ILE A 479 -38.39 -0.86 -3.24
N ILE A 480 -38.07 -1.77 -4.16
CA ILE A 480 -39.05 -2.55 -4.90
C ILE A 480 -39.76 -3.36 -3.83
N ARG A 481 -40.70 -2.72 -3.10
CA ARG A 481 -41.68 -3.43 -2.30
C ARG A 481 -42.57 -4.12 -3.33
N GLY A 482 -42.19 -5.35 -3.67
CA GLY A 482 -43.08 -6.30 -4.31
C GLY A 482 -44.28 -6.53 -3.39
N SER A 483 -45.30 -5.70 -3.53
CA SER A 483 -46.66 -5.99 -3.10
C SER A 483 -47.61 -5.67 -4.25
N ALA A 484 -47.56 -6.52 -5.27
CA ALA A 484 -48.68 -6.69 -6.19
C ALA A 484 -49.77 -7.51 -5.47
N GLY A 485 -50.51 -6.84 -4.59
CA GLY A 485 -51.85 -7.28 -4.22
C GLY A 485 -52.85 -6.67 -5.21
N PRO A 486 -53.75 -7.45 -5.84
CA PRO A 486 -54.73 -6.90 -6.74
C PRO A 486 -55.85 -6.23 -5.93
N HIS A 487 -56.15 -4.99 -6.31
CA HIS A 487 -57.26 -4.13 -5.83
C HIS A 487 -56.97 -3.21 -4.64
N GLY A 488 -56.82 -1.93 -4.97
CA GLY A 488 -56.94 -0.83 -4.02
C GLY A 488 -56.43 0.47 -4.63
N LYS A 489 -57.33 1.27 -5.22
CA LYS A 489 -57.04 2.64 -5.65
C LYS A 489 -56.66 3.47 -4.42
N SER A 490 -55.36 3.67 -4.21
CA SER A 490 -54.81 4.63 -3.27
C SER A 490 -53.91 5.57 -4.08
N SER A 491 -54.31 6.83 -4.16
CA SER A 491 -53.49 7.92 -4.69
C SER A 491 -52.23 8.04 -3.83
N ARG A 492 -51.18 7.30 -4.20
CA ARG A 492 -49.84 7.50 -3.66
C ARG A 492 -49.34 8.85 -4.15
N ARG A 493 -49.39 9.86 -3.28
CA ARG A 493 -48.49 11.02 -3.42
C ARG A 493 -47.08 10.46 -3.42
N ILE A 494 -46.41 10.56 -4.57
CA ILE A 494 -44.96 10.42 -4.65
C ILE A 494 -44.42 11.70 -4.02
N GLU A 495 -44.28 11.72 -2.70
CA GLU A 495 -43.39 12.69 -2.07
C GLU A 495 -42.00 12.35 -2.58
N HIS A 496 -41.48 13.16 -3.49
CA HIS A 496 -40.07 13.12 -3.85
C HIS A 496 -39.30 13.35 -2.56
N ALA A 497 -38.80 12.26 -1.95
CA ALA A 497 -37.91 12.33 -0.80
C ALA A 497 -36.81 13.32 -1.17
N SER A 498 -36.69 14.38 -0.37
CA SER A 498 -35.79 15.48 -0.66
C SER A 498 -34.40 14.93 -0.92
N THR A 499 -33.87 15.13 -2.13
CA THR A 499 -32.48 14.83 -2.50
C THR A 499 -31.46 15.71 -1.78
N THR A 500 -31.93 16.54 -0.85
CA THR A 500 -31.13 17.46 -0.07
C THR A 500 -30.65 16.82 1.23
N VAL A 501 -29.35 16.92 1.47
CA VAL A 501 -28.71 16.57 2.74
C VAL A 501 -29.11 17.62 3.78
N SER A 502 -29.91 17.18 4.74
CA SER A 502 -30.34 17.98 5.89
C SER A 502 -29.41 17.81 7.09
N ILE A 503 -29.58 18.67 8.09
CA ILE A 503 -28.82 18.62 9.35
C ILE A 503 -28.98 17.26 10.05
N SER A 504 -30.15 16.60 9.96
CA SER A 504 -30.37 15.30 10.61
C SER A 504 -29.54 14.19 9.96
N THR A 505 -29.37 14.22 8.64
CA THR A 505 -28.52 13.26 7.93
C THR A 505 -27.05 13.46 8.27
N ILE A 506 -26.59 14.70 8.39
CA ILE A 506 -25.21 14.98 8.85
C ILE A 506 -25.02 14.53 10.30
N LYS A 507 -25.99 14.75 11.18
CA LYS A 507 -25.93 14.21 12.56
C LYS A 507 -25.82 12.69 12.55
N ARG A 508 -26.57 12.01 11.69
CA ARG A 508 -26.48 10.55 11.50
C ARG A 508 -25.08 10.14 11.01
N ALA A 509 -24.53 10.85 10.01
CA ALA A 509 -23.19 10.59 9.47
C ALA A 509 -22.07 10.82 10.49
N ILE A 510 -22.14 11.90 11.28
CA ILE A 510 -21.19 12.18 12.36
C ILE A 510 -21.30 11.08 13.41
N ASN A 511 -22.50 10.74 13.87
CA ASN A 511 -22.69 9.70 14.87
C ASN A 511 -22.17 8.35 14.38
N GLU A 512 -22.40 7.99 13.12
CA GLU A 512 -21.82 6.79 12.52
C GLU A 512 -20.28 6.84 12.50
N ALA A 513 -19.69 7.95 12.04
CA ALA A 513 -18.24 8.12 11.97
C ALA A 513 -17.54 8.20 13.34
N THR A 514 -18.26 8.65 14.38
CA THR A 514 -17.76 8.72 15.76
C THR A 514 -18.18 7.52 16.61
N SER A 515 -19.11 6.69 16.14
CA SER A 515 -19.55 5.51 16.86
C SER A 515 -18.43 4.49 16.88
N ASN A 516 -18.20 3.90 18.04
CA ASN A 516 -17.17 2.89 18.18
C ASN A 516 -17.64 1.62 17.44
N PRO A 517 -16.92 1.15 16.39
CA PRO A 517 -17.34 -0.04 15.64
C PRO A 517 -17.47 -1.28 16.54
N THR A 518 -16.70 -1.33 17.62
CA THR A 518 -16.76 -2.41 18.61
C THR A 518 -18.10 -2.42 19.35
N GLN A 519 -18.66 -1.25 19.68
CA GLN A 519 -19.97 -1.17 20.33
C GLN A 519 -21.08 -1.66 19.38
N HIS A 520 -20.96 -1.40 18.08
CA HIS A 520 -21.89 -1.94 17.09
C HIS A 520 -21.76 -3.46 16.99
N GLN A 521 -20.53 -3.98 16.92
CA GLN A 521 -20.26 -5.42 16.89
C GLN A 521 -20.82 -6.12 18.14
N ILE A 522 -20.62 -5.55 19.32
CA ILE A 522 -21.15 -6.08 20.59
C ILE A 522 -22.69 -6.12 20.59
N ARG A 523 -23.35 -5.10 20.04
CA ARG A 523 -24.83 -5.06 19.92
C ARG A 523 -25.38 -6.12 18.97
N CYS A 524 -24.61 -6.48 17.94
CA CYS A 524 -24.98 -7.51 16.97
C CYS A 524 -24.67 -8.94 17.42
N LEU A 525 -24.04 -9.15 18.59
CA LEU A 525 -23.70 -10.48 19.07
C LEU A 525 -24.95 -11.33 19.37
N PRO A 526 -24.85 -12.67 19.24
CA PRO A 526 -25.88 -13.57 19.75
C PRO A 526 -26.07 -13.42 21.27
N LEU A 527 -27.28 -13.71 21.76
CA LEU A 527 -27.62 -13.60 23.18
C LEU A 527 -26.65 -14.39 24.09
N ILE A 528 -26.23 -15.59 23.67
CA ILE A 528 -25.30 -16.43 24.44
C ILE A 528 -23.93 -15.74 24.62
N SER A 529 -23.43 -15.05 23.59
CA SER A 529 -22.17 -14.31 23.62
C SER A 529 -22.30 -13.05 24.49
N LYS A 530 -23.45 -12.37 24.45
CA LYS A 530 -23.75 -11.24 25.35
C LYS A 530 -23.80 -11.68 26.82
N LEU A 531 -24.45 -12.79 27.12
CA LEU A 531 -24.52 -13.37 28.47
C LEU A 531 -23.14 -13.77 28.98
N LEU A 532 -22.31 -14.37 28.13
CA LEU A 532 -20.94 -14.71 28.46
C LEU A 532 -20.12 -13.46 28.80
N LEU A 533 -20.25 -12.37 28.03
CA LEU A 533 -19.62 -11.08 28.33
C LEU A 533 -20.11 -10.49 29.67
N LEU A 534 -21.41 -10.54 29.95
CA LEU A 534 -21.97 -10.07 31.23
C LEU A 534 -21.41 -10.86 32.43
N ALA A 535 -21.31 -12.18 32.30
CA ALA A 535 -20.73 -13.05 33.33
C ALA A 535 -19.25 -12.73 33.59
N ILE A 536 -18.47 -12.46 32.53
CA ILE A 536 -17.08 -12.01 32.65
C ILE A 536 -17.02 -10.66 33.37
N LEU A 537 -17.86 -9.68 33.02
CA LEU A 537 -17.87 -8.36 33.65
C LEU A 537 -18.21 -8.44 35.14
N ASP A 538 -19.20 -9.23 35.53
CA ASP A 538 -19.56 -9.39 36.94
C ASP A 538 -18.49 -10.16 37.72
N ARG A 539 -17.84 -11.16 37.09
CA ARG A 539 -16.72 -11.87 37.72
C ARG A 539 -15.51 -10.95 37.93
N ILE A 540 -15.17 -10.10 36.95
CA ILE A 540 -14.10 -9.10 37.09
C ILE A 540 -14.44 -8.13 38.22
N ARG A 541 -15.70 -7.68 38.31
CA ARG A 541 -16.17 -6.77 39.37
C ARG A 541 -16.05 -7.39 40.77
N ARG A 542 -16.42 -8.66 40.92
CA ARG A 542 -16.35 -9.38 42.21
C ARG A 542 -14.93 -9.78 42.59
N SER A 543 -14.15 -10.31 41.63
CA SER A 543 -12.79 -10.81 41.87
C SER A 543 -11.74 -9.69 41.94
N ARG A 544 -12.02 -8.51 41.40
CA ARG A 544 -11.04 -7.41 41.18
C ARG A 544 -9.80 -7.82 40.37
N SER A 545 -9.87 -8.95 39.68
CA SER A 545 -8.83 -9.48 38.80
C SER A 545 -9.26 -9.23 37.35
N MET A 546 -8.31 -8.79 36.52
CA MET A 546 -8.53 -8.63 35.06
C MET A 546 -8.53 -9.98 34.33
N GLU A 547 -8.01 -11.03 34.96
CA GLU A 547 -8.01 -12.40 34.44
C GLU A 547 -9.03 -13.24 35.20
N THR A 548 -9.84 -13.99 34.46
CA THR A 548 -10.84 -14.91 35.00
C THR A 548 -10.66 -16.28 34.38
N THR A 549 -11.10 -17.36 35.04
CA THR A 549 -11.06 -18.70 34.44
C THR A 549 -12.36 -18.97 33.70
N MET A 550 -12.32 -19.77 32.63
CA MET A 550 -13.53 -20.17 31.91
C MET A 550 -14.53 -20.86 32.85
N ALA A 551 -14.06 -21.70 33.78
CA ALA A 551 -14.90 -22.36 34.77
C ALA A 551 -15.70 -21.36 35.63
N ASP A 552 -15.03 -20.39 36.22
CA ASP A 552 -15.68 -19.37 37.06
C ASP A 552 -16.72 -18.55 36.28
N VAL A 553 -16.43 -18.27 35.01
CA VAL A 553 -17.35 -17.54 34.12
C VAL A 553 -18.57 -18.39 33.79
N THR A 554 -18.39 -19.69 33.54
CA THR A 554 -19.52 -20.62 33.32
C THR A 554 -20.42 -20.71 34.54
N ASP A 555 -19.83 -20.75 35.73
CA ASP A 555 -20.57 -20.84 36.99
C ASP A 555 -21.34 -19.53 37.27
N GLU A 556 -20.72 -18.37 37.05
CA GLU A 556 -21.39 -17.07 37.22
C GLU A 556 -22.54 -16.89 36.21
N MET A 557 -22.34 -17.29 34.95
CA MET A 557 -23.42 -17.29 33.95
C MET A 557 -24.60 -18.18 34.37
N THR A 558 -24.31 -19.35 34.96
CA THR A 558 -25.32 -20.25 35.51
C THR A 558 -26.12 -19.57 36.63
N LEU A 559 -25.43 -18.87 37.53
CA LEU A 559 -26.03 -18.15 38.65
C LEU A 559 -26.92 -17.00 38.16
N MET A 560 -26.47 -16.23 37.16
CA MET A 560 -27.26 -15.18 36.53
C MET A 560 -28.56 -15.73 35.92
N LEU A 561 -28.48 -16.83 35.17
CA LEU A 561 -29.65 -17.45 34.55
C LEU A 561 -30.63 -18.03 35.58
N LYS A 562 -30.12 -18.61 36.68
CA LYS A 562 -30.94 -19.07 37.81
C LYS A 562 -31.63 -17.94 38.56
N ALA A 563 -31.01 -16.76 38.65
CA ALA A 563 -31.67 -15.58 39.20
C ALA A 563 -32.81 -15.07 38.29
N CYS A 564 -32.61 -15.14 36.96
CA CYS A 564 -33.58 -14.69 35.96
C CYS A 564 -34.80 -15.63 35.81
N SER A 565 -34.68 -16.93 36.15
CA SER A 565 -35.77 -17.90 35.98
C SER A 565 -37.01 -17.63 36.84
N SER A 566 -36.93 -16.69 37.79
CA SER A 566 -38.08 -16.22 38.57
C SER A 566 -39.00 -15.26 37.79
N GLN A 567 -38.56 -14.72 36.65
CA GLN A 567 -39.25 -13.65 35.91
C GLN A 567 -39.68 -14.03 34.48
N TRP A 568 -39.28 -15.20 33.97
CA TRP A 568 -39.48 -15.62 32.57
C TRP A 568 -40.27 -16.94 32.44
N GLU A 569 -40.85 -17.17 31.26
CA GLU A 569 -41.50 -18.44 30.89
C GLU A 569 -40.53 -19.63 31.12
N GLU A 570 -41.02 -20.66 31.84
CA GLU A 570 -40.25 -21.86 32.23
C GLU A 570 -39.63 -22.59 31.02
N GLU A 571 -40.19 -22.42 29.82
CA GLU A 571 -39.78 -23.10 28.60
C GLU A 571 -38.51 -22.47 27.97
N ALA A 572 -38.45 -21.14 27.88
CA ALA A 572 -37.29 -20.43 27.33
C ALA A 572 -36.09 -20.45 28.30
N THR A 573 -36.37 -20.38 29.60
CA THR A 573 -35.35 -20.53 30.66
C THR A 573 -34.85 -21.96 30.75
N GLY A 574 -35.72 -22.96 30.58
CA GLY A 574 -35.33 -24.36 30.45
C GLY A 574 -34.43 -24.62 29.24
N ALA A 575 -34.70 -23.99 28.09
CA ALA A 575 -33.83 -24.07 26.93
C ALA A 575 -32.44 -23.44 27.17
N LEU A 576 -32.37 -22.27 27.82
CA LEU A 576 -31.09 -21.62 28.17
C LEU A 576 -30.33 -22.36 29.28
N MET A 577 -31.01 -22.88 30.30
CA MET A 577 -30.39 -23.71 31.34
C MET A 577 -29.88 -25.04 30.78
N SER A 578 -30.53 -25.61 29.77
CA SER A 578 -30.07 -26.83 29.10
C SER A 578 -28.73 -26.67 28.35
N LEU A 579 -28.30 -25.43 28.11
CA LEU A 579 -27.01 -25.08 27.49
C LEU A 579 -25.88 -24.94 28.52
N VAL A 580 -26.19 -24.99 29.82
CA VAL A 580 -25.24 -24.74 30.91
C VAL A 580 -25.03 -26.04 31.72
N PRO A 581 -23.81 -26.38 32.17
CA PRO A 581 -23.58 -27.62 32.91
C PRO A 581 -24.29 -27.59 34.27
N ASP A 582 -25.18 -28.56 34.53
CA ASP A 582 -25.70 -28.78 35.87
C ASP A 582 -24.62 -29.40 36.77
N SER A 583 -24.25 -28.69 37.83
CA SER A 583 -23.26 -29.11 38.82
C SER A 583 -23.78 -30.15 39.83
N GLN A 584 -24.95 -30.77 39.60
CA GLN A 584 -25.64 -31.63 40.58
C GLN A 584 -26.05 -33.03 40.05
N VAL A 585 -25.73 -33.40 38.81
CA VAL A 585 -26.18 -34.70 38.25
C VAL A 585 -24.98 -35.62 37.97
N GLU A 586 -24.42 -36.20 39.03
CA GLU A 586 -23.33 -37.20 38.93
C GLU A 586 -23.80 -38.66 38.90
N ASN A 587 -25.11 -38.97 39.02
CA ASN A 587 -25.53 -40.34 39.35
C ASN A 587 -26.59 -41.01 38.47
N ASN A 588 -26.78 -40.62 37.21
CA ASN A 588 -27.57 -41.45 36.30
C ASN A 588 -26.99 -41.53 34.88
N TYR A 589 -25.95 -42.35 34.74
CA TYR A 589 -25.51 -42.83 33.44
C TYR A 589 -26.45 -43.93 32.93
N GLN A 590 -27.50 -43.54 32.22
CA GLN A 590 -28.12 -44.41 31.22
C GLN A 590 -27.60 -44.05 29.82
N ARG A 591 -27.14 -45.10 29.14
CA ARG A 591 -26.52 -45.11 27.80
C ARG A 591 -27.27 -44.22 26.80
N GLY A 592 -26.53 -43.37 26.08
CA GLY A 592 -26.91 -42.96 24.73
C GLY A 592 -26.93 -41.47 24.39
N SER A 593 -26.46 -40.55 25.25
CA SER A 593 -26.33 -39.14 24.86
C SER A 593 -24.86 -38.71 24.94
N LEU A 594 -24.18 -38.61 23.80
CA LEU A 594 -23.02 -37.73 23.70
C LEU A 594 -23.49 -36.34 24.17
N THR A 595 -22.85 -35.79 25.19
CA THR A 595 -23.19 -34.50 25.81
C THR A 595 -22.98 -33.34 24.82
N PRO A 596 -24.04 -32.73 24.23
CA PRO A 596 -23.87 -31.62 23.30
C PRO A 596 -23.70 -30.27 24.02
N ARG A 597 -23.58 -30.27 25.36
CA ARG A 597 -23.88 -29.11 26.22
C ARG A 597 -22.69 -28.21 26.57
N SER A 598 -21.46 -28.72 26.57
CA SER A 598 -20.23 -27.89 26.77
C SER A 598 -19.74 -27.23 25.48
N ILE A 599 -20.23 -27.67 24.32
CA ILE A 599 -19.77 -27.24 23.01
C ILE A 599 -20.27 -25.82 22.68
N GLY A 600 -21.51 -25.49 23.04
CA GLY A 600 -22.12 -24.18 22.69
C GLY A 600 -21.43 -22.97 23.34
N LEU A 601 -21.03 -23.09 24.61
CA LEU A 601 -20.33 -22.00 25.30
C LEU A 601 -18.87 -21.88 24.86
N GLY A 602 -18.23 -23.01 24.55
CA GLY A 602 -16.90 -23.00 23.97
C GLY A 602 -16.88 -22.34 22.58
N ILE A 603 -17.88 -22.60 21.75
CA ILE A 603 -18.04 -21.92 20.45
C ILE A 603 -18.28 -20.43 20.66
N ALA A 604 -19.15 -20.03 21.59
CA ALA A 604 -19.38 -18.61 21.86
C ALA A 604 -18.10 -17.88 22.33
N ALA A 605 -17.27 -18.54 23.15
CA ALA A 605 -15.98 -18.01 23.57
C ALA A 605 -14.97 -17.90 22.42
N LEU A 606 -14.92 -18.90 21.53
CA LEU A 606 -14.10 -18.87 20.32
C LEU A 606 -14.57 -17.79 19.32
N ASP A 607 -15.88 -17.60 19.17
CA ASP A 607 -16.45 -16.54 18.33
C ASP A 607 -16.12 -15.15 18.89
N LEU A 608 -16.14 -14.98 20.22
CA LEU A 608 -15.72 -13.74 20.87
C LEU A 608 -14.21 -13.49 20.76
N GLU A 609 -13.39 -14.54 20.77
CA GLU A 609 -11.95 -14.46 20.51
C GLU A 609 -11.67 -14.11 19.03
N ALA A 610 -12.34 -14.76 18.09
CA ALA A 610 -12.26 -14.46 16.66
C ALA A 610 -12.73 -13.03 16.35
N ALA A 611 -13.71 -12.53 17.09
CA ALA A 611 -14.16 -11.14 17.05
C ALA A 611 -13.18 -10.15 17.69
N GLY A 612 -12.14 -10.63 18.38
CA GLY A 612 -11.15 -9.81 19.08
C GLY A 612 -11.69 -9.12 20.34
N ILE A 613 -12.83 -9.57 20.87
CA ILE A 613 -13.48 -9.00 22.06
C ILE A 613 -12.88 -9.57 23.35
N VAL A 614 -12.46 -10.82 23.27
CA VAL A 614 -11.91 -11.62 24.35
C VAL A 614 -10.57 -12.20 23.90
N ILE A 615 -9.66 -12.44 24.84
CA ILE A 615 -8.41 -13.17 24.59
C ILE A 615 -8.40 -14.41 25.48
N LEU A 616 -8.16 -15.58 24.88
CA LEU A 616 -7.95 -16.85 25.57
C LEU A 616 -6.44 -17.17 25.60
N GLU A 617 -5.95 -17.69 26.72
CA GLU A 617 -4.51 -17.95 26.92
C GLU A 617 -3.93 -19.02 25.96
N GLU A 618 -4.77 -19.95 25.48
CA GLU A 618 -4.37 -21.04 24.59
C GLU A 618 -5.26 -21.18 23.33
N HIS A 619 -6.04 -20.15 22.97
CA HIS A 619 -7.05 -20.24 21.88
C HIS A 619 -8.02 -21.42 22.03
N ALA A 620 -8.18 -21.91 23.26
CA ALA A 620 -8.97 -23.09 23.59
C ALA A 620 -9.88 -22.75 24.78
N PRO A 621 -11.21 -22.93 24.65
CA PRO A 621 -12.16 -22.68 25.73
C PRO A 621 -12.21 -23.85 26.71
N SER A 622 -11.05 -24.22 27.26
CA SER A 622 -10.95 -25.25 28.30
C SER A 622 -11.27 -24.64 29.66
N ARG A 623 -11.86 -25.43 30.57
CA ARG A 623 -12.22 -25.00 31.93
C ARG A 623 -11.08 -24.30 32.71
N PRO A 624 -9.82 -24.81 32.73
CA PRO A 624 -8.72 -24.14 33.43
C PRO A 624 -8.19 -22.90 32.70
N ASN A 625 -8.53 -22.72 31.42
CA ASN A 625 -7.92 -21.67 30.62
C ASN A 625 -8.46 -20.31 31.04
N LYS A 626 -7.55 -19.33 31.08
CA LYS A 626 -7.90 -17.97 31.43
C LYS A 626 -8.52 -17.25 30.24
N ILE A 627 -9.49 -16.40 30.58
CA ILE A 627 -10.22 -15.52 29.69
C ILE A 627 -10.09 -14.08 30.20
N ARG A 628 -9.71 -13.17 29.31
CA ARG A 628 -9.57 -11.73 29.58
C ARG A 628 -10.28 -10.91 28.52
N LEU A 629 -10.78 -9.73 28.91
CA LEU A 629 -11.38 -8.78 27.98
C LEU A 629 -10.29 -8.02 27.22
N ALA A 630 -10.42 -7.90 25.90
CA ALA A 630 -9.55 -7.06 25.08
C ALA A 630 -9.95 -5.57 25.13
N PHE A 631 -11.21 -5.30 25.48
CA PHE A 631 -11.80 -3.97 25.54
C PHE A 631 -12.05 -3.48 26.96
N SER A 632 -12.23 -2.17 27.12
CA SER A 632 -12.56 -1.58 28.42
C SER A 632 -13.94 -2.02 28.90
N GLU A 633 -14.06 -2.25 30.22
CA GLU A 633 -15.34 -2.59 30.87
C GLU A 633 -16.42 -1.52 30.59
N SER A 634 -16.02 -0.25 30.55
CA SER A 634 -16.91 0.87 30.25
C SER A 634 -17.48 0.81 28.83
N ASP A 635 -16.70 0.40 27.84
CA ASP A 635 -17.15 0.34 26.45
C ASP A 635 -18.18 -0.76 26.24
N ILE A 636 -17.95 -1.93 26.85
CA ILE A 636 -18.87 -3.07 26.77
C ILE A 636 -20.16 -2.75 27.51
N ARG A 637 -20.08 -2.13 28.70
CA ARG A 637 -21.26 -1.67 29.43
C ARG A 637 -22.07 -0.65 28.63
N MET A 638 -21.41 0.32 28.01
CA MET A 638 -22.08 1.33 27.20
C MET A 638 -22.74 0.72 25.95
N ALA A 639 -22.14 -0.32 25.35
CA ALA A 639 -22.72 -1.04 24.23
C ALA A 639 -24.00 -1.79 24.62
N LEU A 640 -23.97 -2.48 25.78
CA LEU A 640 -25.05 -3.35 26.27
C LEU A 640 -26.13 -2.62 27.09
N ARG A 641 -25.90 -1.36 27.48
CA ARG A 641 -26.82 -0.57 28.32
C ARG A 641 -28.21 -0.39 27.70
N ASP A 642 -28.30 -0.30 26.38
CA ASP A 642 -29.56 -0.07 25.66
C ASP A 642 -30.12 -1.34 25.02
N ASP A 643 -29.56 -2.52 25.35
CA ASP A 643 -29.96 -3.78 24.72
C ASP A 643 -31.30 -4.29 25.27
N HIS A 644 -32.29 -4.40 24.38
CA HIS A 644 -33.63 -4.84 24.74
C HIS A 644 -33.64 -6.29 25.29
N GLU A 645 -32.75 -7.16 24.82
CA GLU A 645 -32.70 -8.57 25.26
C GLU A 645 -32.19 -8.68 26.70
N ILE A 646 -31.16 -7.89 27.05
CA ILE A 646 -30.57 -7.86 28.39
C ILE A 646 -31.52 -7.19 29.39
N HIS A 647 -32.17 -6.09 28.99
CA HIS A 647 -33.19 -5.44 29.82
C HIS A 647 -34.38 -6.35 30.11
N ARG A 648 -34.81 -7.17 29.12
CA ARG A 648 -35.86 -8.16 29.35
C ARG A 648 -35.45 -9.22 30.37
N LEU A 649 -34.17 -9.57 30.44
CA LEU A 649 -33.65 -10.55 31.41
C LEU A 649 -33.52 -9.97 32.83
N GLY A 650 -33.76 -8.67 33.05
CA GLY A 650 -33.68 -8.05 34.38
C GLY A 650 -32.26 -7.98 34.94
N ILE A 651 -31.23 -8.22 34.11
CA ILE A 651 -29.82 -8.18 34.52
C ILE A 651 -29.38 -6.71 34.56
N SER A 652 -29.11 -6.20 35.77
CA SER A 652 -28.55 -4.87 35.97
C SER A 652 -27.05 -4.86 35.63
N LEU A 653 -26.65 -3.99 34.70
CA LEU A 653 -25.27 -3.72 34.26
C LEU A 653 -24.45 -2.84 35.22
#